data_AF-A0A4Q9FS09-F1
#
_entry.id   AF-A0A4Q9FS09-F1
#
_cell.length_a   1.000
_cell.length_b   1.000
_cell.length_c   1.000
_cell.angle_alpha   90.00
_cell.angle_beta   90.00
_cell.angle_gamma   90.00
#
_symmetry.space_group_name_H-M   'P 1'
#
loop_
_entity.id
_entity.type
_entity.pdbx_description
1 polymer ?
#
loop_
_entity_poly.entity_id
_entity_poly.type
_entity_poly.pdbx_seq_one_letter_code
_entity_poly.pdbx_strand_id
1 'polypeptide(L)'
;MSKINAISNIIQKISNDDLPKNLKPYEFIFAFDIKKKKIVEAPKGIKKRFSFTAIDYYLLNQNSTIDITFSDFPTKGGDGVELDLSVKLNLELKDGLSKDGLKAPIEKFISEGKSYSNYEQLLRDVIRMKIKSFVKNYSQSNPNTFVEDFFKAKKKLEGEIAGQLENYGLDGHIKITSKNETQIPRILEFEKRIEVRVKDLGKLLHIKYKIEALLDSNKKNLALQSFGKENDINTKIEIALKEFIGNYSYKDFLDEREDKIIVPFKSKELTQILANFGRKVNYFQIEHDKGSTLEITSETFEETVECKIIGYNKPIKVENYVMLAIKDPAKYEKANIEDLNKWIRENIQKVTKRLLFGESYSSIVLHDSRIEEAIKENLHEICIESGLEVDQHVVTPDLPPLKIKKEGFDIESNRIYSTKSSSVSIEIKLVLSGKIPDLEKIPDYINPNIDISEEIKKTAEKATKRILHRTQPHAAFMYFDLLPEGESIYEDCPNCHVRERIRIEITKELEGFFISKLDVNPSINETGPVEKVTILKRGVNKLEMEIKPWNGNEDAERVNFHIHYQIEGVNPNYWDKFQTYLSSEEAEIYESIDETLIGDFKSKLPTLPMEYLRFRDFNTLKEVKSKVIDPVTVKIASVTGLNVQIVNFYRDTTQWEELNIADTEHLGSTLQQSNRDALAISHNARLKELNVLNKRKIDLIQDNEDGDNDDAIADINKKIIEITEEIPNFQISKGKRHLKKLKSPEKKDFSLGYFKELPENKNTEEE
;
A
#
# COMPACT_ATOMS: atom_id res chain seq x y z
N MET A 1 78.13 10.75 -100.40
CA MET A 1 76.85 11.50 -100.40
C MET A 1 75.70 10.52 -100.36
N SER A 2 74.53 10.95 -99.89
CA SER A 2 73.38 10.10 -99.50
C SER A 2 73.65 9.23 -98.24
N LYS A 3 72.77 9.12 -97.25
CA LYS A 3 71.51 9.85 -96.97
C LYS A 3 71.52 10.41 -95.55
N ILE A 4 71.59 11.74 -95.42
CA ILE A 4 71.15 12.45 -94.22
C ILE A 4 69.64 12.66 -94.41
N ASN A 5 68.80 11.93 -93.67
CA ASN A 5 67.34 12.06 -93.68
C ASN A 5 66.78 11.68 -92.30
N ALA A 6 66.63 12.66 -91.41
CA ALA A 6 65.79 12.60 -90.19
C ALA A 6 65.75 13.91 -89.35
N ILE A 7 66.34 15.03 -89.82
CA ILE A 7 66.31 16.33 -89.09
C ILE A 7 65.68 17.44 -89.95
N SER A 8 64.77 17.08 -90.86
CA SER A 8 64.03 18.02 -91.72
C SER A 8 62.77 18.59 -91.06
N ASN A 9 62.30 18.01 -89.95
CA ASN A 9 61.00 18.35 -89.35
C ASN A 9 61.10 19.31 -88.14
N ILE A 10 62.31 19.84 -87.87
CA ILE A 10 62.55 20.93 -86.91
C ILE A 10 62.84 22.25 -87.65
N ILE A 11 62.92 22.23 -88.99
CA ILE A 11 63.30 23.36 -89.85
C ILE A 11 62.23 23.54 -90.93
N GLN A 12 61.25 24.42 -90.70
CA GLN A 12 60.34 24.84 -91.76
C GLN A 12 60.94 26.02 -92.53
N LYS A 13 61.13 25.83 -93.84
CA LYS A 13 61.39 26.91 -94.80
C LYS A 13 60.06 27.61 -95.10
N ILE A 14 59.78 28.70 -94.40
CA ILE A 14 58.64 29.57 -94.70
C ILE A 14 59.03 30.46 -95.90
N SER A 15 58.21 30.51 -96.96
CA SER A 15 58.37 31.54 -98.00
C SER A 15 57.91 32.88 -97.42
N ASN A 16 58.51 34.00 -97.83
CA ASN A 16 58.09 35.33 -97.35
C ASN A 16 56.60 35.64 -97.62
N ASP A 17 55.98 34.92 -98.54
CA ASP A 17 54.56 35.06 -98.92
C ASP A 17 53.59 34.42 -97.89
N ASP A 18 54.06 33.50 -97.04
CA ASP A 18 53.24 32.71 -96.11
C ASP A 18 53.27 33.24 -94.65
N LEU A 19 53.91 34.39 -94.38
CA LEU A 19 53.98 34.98 -93.04
C LEU A 19 52.65 35.63 -92.61
N PRO A 20 52.02 35.21 -91.49
CA PRO A 20 50.84 35.88 -90.95
C PRO A 20 51.18 37.32 -90.55
N LYS A 21 50.41 38.29 -91.04
CA LYS A 21 50.74 39.74 -91.02
C LYS A 21 50.89 40.41 -89.64
N ASN A 22 50.72 39.68 -88.53
CA ASN A 22 50.56 40.23 -87.18
C ASN A 22 51.57 39.71 -86.13
N LEU A 23 52.73 39.18 -86.53
CA LEU A 23 53.81 38.82 -85.59
C LEU A 23 55.04 39.71 -85.77
N LYS A 24 55.56 40.27 -84.67
CA LYS A 24 56.83 41.00 -84.61
C LYS A 24 57.84 40.24 -83.72
N PRO A 25 58.80 39.50 -84.30
CA PRO A 25 59.98 39.04 -83.58
C PRO A 25 61.14 40.04 -83.77
N TYR A 26 61.91 40.30 -82.71
CA TYR A 26 63.21 40.96 -82.84
C TYR A 26 64.27 39.92 -83.25
N GLU A 27 64.96 40.15 -84.38
CA GLU A 27 65.95 39.22 -84.92
C GLU A 27 67.33 39.37 -84.25
N PHE A 28 67.98 38.25 -83.95
CA PHE A 28 69.43 38.16 -83.75
C PHE A 28 69.99 36.98 -84.54
N ILE A 29 70.92 37.27 -85.46
CA ILE A 29 71.48 36.29 -86.40
C ILE A 29 72.84 35.80 -85.89
N PHE A 30 72.94 34.50 -85.61
CA PHE A 30 74.19 33.85 -85.20
C PHE A 30 74.61 32.80 -86.23
N ALA A 31 75.89 32.80 -86.61
CA ALA A 31 76.46 31.83 -87.53
C ALA A 31 77.26 30.75 -86.78
N PHE A 32 77.18 29.49 -87.22
CA PHE A 32 77.95 28.39 -86.63
C PHE A 32 79.19 28.10 -87.48
N ASP A 33 80.40 28.31 -86.93
CA ASP A 33 81.64 27.97 -87.63
C ASP A 33 81.91 26.46 -87.51
N ILE A 34 81.60 25.72 -88.59
CA ILE A 34 81.76 24.26 -88.68
C ILE A 34 83.22 23.82 -88.43
N LYS A 35 84.23 24.64 -88.78
CA LYS A 35 85.64 24.31 -88.54
C LYS A 35 86.08 24.54 -87.10
N LYS A 36 85.52 25.55 -86.43
CA LYS A 36 85.87 25.91 -85.04
C LYS A 36 84.93 25.32 -83.99
N LYS A 37 83.78 24.77 -84.39
CA LYS A 37 82.68 24.32 -83.52
C LYS A 37 82.26 25.39 -82.50
N LYS A 38 82.23 26.67 -82.93
CA LYS A 38 81.79 27.80 -82.10
C LYS A 38 80.77 28.65 -82.84
N ILE A 39 79.84 29.22 -82.07
CA ILE A 39 78.87 30.22 -82.51
C ILE A 39 79.59 31.57 -82.57
N VAL A 40 79.34 32.34 -83.63
CA VAL A 40 79.85 33.70 -83.81
C VAL A 40 78.73 34.62 -84.31
N GLU A 41 78.69 35.84 -83.79
CA GLU A 41 77.72 36.86 -84.21
C GLU A 41 78.10 37.40 -85.60
N ALA A 42 77.13 37.50 -86.52
CA ALA A 42 77.42 37.77 -87.93
C ALA A 42 77.63 39.29 -88.21
N PRO A 43 78.79 39.73 -88.74
CA PRO A 43 78.98 41.12 -89.13
C PRO A 43 78.08 41.49 -90.32
N LYS A 44 77.39 42.64 -90.23
CA LYS A 44 76.44 43.05 -91.28
C LYS A 44 77.14 43.41 -92.60
N GLY A 45 76.99 42.51 -93.57
CA GLY A 45 77.14 42.79 -95.00
C GLY A 45 78.54 42.61 -95.60
N ILE A 46 78.78 41.47 -96.24
CA ILE A 46 79.65 41.33 -97.43
C ILE A 46 79.30 40.04 -98.18
N LYS A 47 79.30 40.08 -99.51
CA LYS A 47 79.03 38.94 -100.40
C LYS A 47 80.35 38.31 -100.89
N LYS A 48 80.76 37.13 -100.37
CA LYS A 48 81.65 36.19 -101.08
C LYS A 48 81.68 34.79 -100.44
N ARG A 49 82.05 33.79 -101.25
CA ARG A 49 81.94 32.34 -101.00
C ARG A 49 82.64 31.88 -99.71
N PHE A 50 81.88 31.44 -98.71
CA PHE A 50 82.34 30.58 -97.62
C PHE A 50 81.29 29.52 -97.29
N SER A 51 81.73 28.35 -96.85
CA SER A 51 80.87 27.19 -96.56
C SER A 51 80.28 27.27 -95.15
N PHE A 52 79.40 28.23 -94.91
CA PHE A 52 78.53 28.27 -93.73
C PHE A 52 77.09 28.01 -94.17
N THR A 53 76.47 26.96 -93.62
CA THR A 53 75.03 26.80 -93.64
C THR A 53 74.46 27.83 -92.66
N ALA A 54 73.92 28.93 -93.18
CA ALA A 54 73.02 29.77 -92.40
C ALA A 54 71.76 28.94 -92.11
N ILE A 55 71.37 28.87 -90.84
CA ILE A 55 70.18 28.17 -90.36
C ILE A 55 69.52 29.12 -89.37
N ASP A 56 68.31 29.55 -89.70
CA ASP A 56 67.50 30.42 -88.86
C ASP A 56 66.80 29.59 -87.78
N TYR A 57 66.66 30.14 -86.58
CA TYR A 57 66.01 29.46 -85.44
C TYR A 57 64.85 30.31 -84.91
N TYR A 58 63.71 29.65 -84.68
CA TYR A 58 62.54 30.24 -84.04
C TYR A 58 62.19 29.44 -82.78
N LEU A 59 61.83 30.14 -81.70
CA LEU A 59 61.27 29.56 -80.48
C LEU A 59 59.77 29.83 -80.47
N LEU A 60 58.97 28.76 -80.48
CA LEU A 60 57.53 28.82 -80.29
C LEU A 60 57.20 28.48 -78.84
N ASN A 61 56.40 29.33 -78.19
CA ASN A 61 55.89 29.07 -76.85
C ASN A 61 54.86 27.91 -76.92
N GLN A 62 55.06 26.86 -76.12
CA GLN A 62 54.20 25.68 -76.06
C GLN A 62 54.09 25.15 -74.62
N ASN A 63 52.89 25.17 -74.06
CA ASN A 63 52.59 24.50 -72.81
C ASN A 63 52.57 22.99 -73.05
N SER A 64 53.36 22.23 -72.29
CA SER A 64 53.56 20.80 -72.53
C SER A 64 53.53 19.98 -71.24
N THR A 65 52.63 18.99 -71.20
CA THR A 65 52.51 18.07 -70.07
C THR A 65 53.43 16.86 -70.28
N ILE A 66 54.25 16.53 -69.28
CA ILE A 66 55.21 15.44 -69.32
C ILE A 66 55.00 14.52 -68.11
N ASP A 67 54.24 13.45 -68.27
CA ASP A 67 54.21 12.38 -67.27
C ASP A 67 55.54 11.59 -67.30
N ILE A 68 56.19 11.44 -66.14
CA ILE A 68 57.48 10.74 -65.98
C ILE A 68 57.41 9.75 -64.82
N THR A 69 56.98 8.52 -65.11
CA THR A 69 57.07 7.41 -64.16
C THR A 69 58.51 6.94 -64.00
N PHE A 70 58.96 6.69 -62.76
CA PHE A 70 60.27 6.10 -62.47
C PHE A 70 60.12 4.82 -61.64
N SER A 71 60.42 3.67 -62.24
CA SER A 71 60.37 2.34 -61.60
C SER A 71 61.65 1.94 -60.85
N ASP A 72 62.72 2.74 -60.92
CA ASP A 72 64.08 2.26 -60.65
C ASP A 72 64.71 2.92 -59.40
N PHE A 73 63.93 3.18 -58.35
CA PHE A 73 64.40 3.82 -57.12
C PHE A 73 64.39 2.87 -55.90
N PRO A 74 65.43 2.04 -55.73
CA PRO A 74 65.56 1.17 -54.57
C PRO A 74 66.00 1.97 -53.33
N THR A 75 65.05 2.61 -52.64
CA THR A 75 65.25 3.06 -51.26
C THR A 75 64.96 1.89 -50.32
N LYS A 76 65.98 1.09 -50.02
CA LYS A 76 65.90 0.07 -48.96
C LYS A 76 65.75 0.75 -47.59
N GLY A 77 64.51 0.93 -47.13
CA GLY A 77 64.23 0.98 -45.70
C GLY A 77 64.52 -0.39 -45.06
N GLY A 78 64.75 -0.42 -43.74
CA GLY A 78 65.17 -1.64 -43.02
C GLY A 78 64.25 -2.86 -43.21
N ASP A 79 62.97 -2.62 -43.50
CA ASP A 79 61.92 -3.63 -43.61
C ASP A 79 61.63 -4.12 -45.05
N GLY A 80 62.44 -3.73 -46.04
CA GLY A 80 62.29 -4.19 -47.43
C GLY A 80 61.13 -3.56 -48.21
N VAL A 81 60.53 -2.47 -47.72
CA VAL A 81 59.48 -1.71 -48.41
C VAL A 81 60.07 -0.95 -49.60
N GLU A 82 59.80 -1.39 -50.83
CA GLU A 82 60.08 -0.63 -52.04
C GLU A 82 58.94 0.37 -52.34
N LEU A 83 59.30 1.62 -52.62
CA LEU A 83 58.37 2.68 -52.99
C LEU A 83 58.46 2.97 -54.49
N ASP A 84 57.53 2.42 -55.27
CA ASP A 84 57.34 2.80 -56.68
C ASP A 84 56.91 4.28 -56.77
N LEU A 85 57.72 5.14 -57.40
CA LEU A 85 57.49 6.59 -57.50
C LEU A 85 57.09 7.02 -58.93
N SER A 86 55.85 7.50 -59.09
CA SER A 86 55.42 8.17 -60.31
C SER A 86 55.47 9.69 -60.13
N VAL A 87 56.20 10.38 -61.00
CA VAL A 87 56.29 11.85 -61.00
C VAL A 87 55.49 12.39 -62.18
N LYS A 88 54.42 13.12 -61.87
CA LYS A 88 53.68 13.90 -62.86
C LYS A 88 54.24 15.31 -62.90
N LEU A 89 54.56 15.79 -64.10
CA LEU A 89 55.17 17.09 -64.32
C LEU A 89 54.40 17.85 -65.40
N ASN A 90 53.84 18.98 -65.02
CA ASN A 90 53.23 19.92 -65.95
C ASN A 90 54.22 21.07 -66.15
N LEU A 91 54.67 21.31 -67.39
CA LEU A 91 55.62 22.38 -67.70
C LEU A 91 54.97 23.50 -68.51
N GLU A 92 55.32 24.71 -68.14
CA GLU A 92 55.02 25.95 -68.85
C GLU A 92 56.34 26.69 -69.10
N LEU A 93 56.57 27.10 -70.34
CA LEU A 93 57.79 27.81 -70.73
C LEU A 93 57.63 29.29 -70.37
N LYS A 94 58.42 29.77 -69.40
CA LYS A 94 58.49 31.21 -69.09
C LYS A 94 59.29 31.93 -70.19
N ASP A 95 58.85 33.13 -70.56
CA ASP A 95 59.56 33.95 -71.54
C ASP A 95 60.98 34.28 -71.07
N GLY A 96 61.98 33.84 -71.85
CA GLY A 96 63.39 34.04 -71.54
C GLY A 96 64.11 32.78 -71.04
N LEU A 97 64.39 31.86 -71.95
CA LEU A 97 65.31 30.74 -71.69
C LEU A 97 66.67 31.24 -71.20
N SER A 98 67.07 30.81 -70.00
CA SER A 98 68.42 30.97 -69.47
C SER A 98 69.43 30.35 -70.45
N LYS A 99 70.22 31.20 -71.14
CA LYS A 99 71.08 30.82 -72.28
C LYS A 99 72.12 29.74 -71.95
N ASP A 100 72.44 29.53 -70.68
CA ASP A 100 73.53 28.67 -70.24
C ASP A 100 73.09 27.34 -69.59
N GLY A 101 71.87 27.28 -69.02
CA GLY A 101 71.43 26.15 -68.19
C GLY A 101 71.08 24.85 -68.95
N LEU A 102 70.27 24.96 -70.00
CA LEU A 102 69.83 23.80 -70.83
C LEU A 102 70.73 23.54 -72.05
N LYS A 103 71.55 24.52 -72.43
CA LYS A 103 72.38 24.49 -73.63
C LYS A 103 73.39 23.33 -73.64
N ALA A 104 74.24 23.23 -72.62
CA ALA A 104 75.25 22.17 -72.55
C ALA A 104 74.65 20.74 -72.48
N PRO A 105 73.55 20.48 -71.74
CA PRO A 105 72.82 19.21 -71.82
C PRO A 105 72.28 18.87 -73.22
N ILE A 106 71.69 19.85 -73.93
CA ILE A 106 71.16 19.67 -75.29
C ILE A 106 72.30 19.40 -76.28
N GLU A 107 73.38 20.20 -76.23
CA GLU A 107 74.60 20.00 -77.03
C GLU A 107 75.21 18.60 -76.81
N LYS A 108 75.23 18.12 -75.55
CA LYS A 108 75.70 16.77 -75.22
C LYS A 108 74.82 15.69 -75.87
N PHE A 109 73.50 15.76 -75.71
CA PHE A 109 72.58 14.77 -76.30
C PHE A 109 72.65 14.73 -77.83
N ILE A 110 72.84 15.87 -78.49
CA ILE A 110 73.07 15.95 -79.94
C ILE A 110 74.43 15.34 -80.31
N SER A 111 75.48 15.55 -79.50
CA SER A 111 76.80 14.97 -79.72
C SER A 111 76.86 13.44 -79.54
N GLU A 112 75.95 12.87 -78.75
CA GLU A 112 75.81 11.42 -78.54
C GLU A 112 75.13 10.67 -79.72
N GLY A 113 74.79 11.37 -80.81
CA GLY A 113 74.32 10.75 -82.05
C GLY A 113 72.89 10.20 -82.02
N LYS A 114 72.11 10.52 -80.99
CA LYS A 114 70.70 10.12 -80.87
C LYS A 114 69.82 10.96 -81.81
N SER A 115 69.05 10.29 -82.65
CA SER A 115 68.09 10.94 -83.57
C SER A 115 66.77 11.20 -82.86
N TYR A 116 66.26 12.43 -82.92
CA TYR A 116 64.99 12.84 -82.33
C TYR A 116 64.00 13.28 -83.42
N SER A 117 62.74 12.90 -83.26
CA SER A 117 61.66 13.20 -84.22
C SER A 117 61.24 14.68 -84.23
N ASN A 118 61.31 15.35 -83.08
CA ASN A 118 61.07 16.78 -82.92
C ASN A 118 61.84 17.34 -81.69
N TYR A 119 61.82 18.67 -81.52
CA TYR A 119 62.46 19.35 -80.38
C TYR A 119 61.81 18.99 -79.04
N GLU A 120 60.49 18.78 -79.03
CA GLU A 120 59.73 18.42 -77.84
C GLU A 120 60.20 17.09 -77.23
N GLN A 121 60.46 16.07 -78.06
CA GLN A 121 60.99 14.77 -77.65
C GLN A 121 62.39 14.91 -77.01
N LEU A 122 63.25 15.74 -77.60
CA LEU A 122 64.58 16.04 -77.07
C LEU A 122 64.50 16.75 -75.71
N LEU A 123 63.63 17.76 -75.57
CA LEU A 123 63.41 18.49 -74.32
C LEU A 123 62.84 17.56 -73.24
N ARG A 124 61.85 16.72 -73.59
CA ARG A 124 61.27 15.68 -72.71
C ARG A 124 62.36 14.75 -72.15
N ASP A 125 63.27 14.26 -73.00
CA ASP A 125 64.33 13.34 -72.56
C ASP A 125 65.47 14.01 -71.77
N VAL A 126 65.83 15.27 -72.09
CA VAL A 126 66.79 16.06 -71.30
C VAL A 126 66.24 16.33 -69.89
N ILE A 127 64.98 16.74 -69.78
CA ILE A 127 64.32 17.01 -68.49
C ILE A 127 64.13 15.71 -67.71
N ARG A 128 63.69 14.62 -68.36
CA ARG A 128 63.61 13.28 -67.77
C ARG A 128 64.95 12.82 -67.20
N MET A 129 66.06 12.99 -67.93
CA MET A 129 67.39 12.65 -67.42
C MET A 129 67.75 13.49 -66.19
N LYS A 130 67.52 14.81 -66.23
CA LYS A 130 67.82 15.72 -65.13
C LYS A 130 67.02 15.38 -63.88
N ILE A 131 65.70 15.20 -64.00
CA ILE A 131 64.84 14.81 -62.88
C ILE A 131 65.22 13.41 -62.35
N LYS A 132 65.51 12.43 -63.22
CA LYS A 132 66.01 11.10 -62.77
C LYS A 132 67.29 11.22 -61.97
N SER A 133 68.24 12.07 -62.40
CA SER A 133 69.48 12.33 -61.67
C SER A 133 69.24 13.06 -60.34
N PHE A 134 68.28 13.99 -60.29
CA PHE A 134 67.97 14.75 -59.08
C PHE A 134 67.32 13.87 -58.02
N VAL A 135 66.26 13.13 -58.39
CA VAL A 135 65.58 12.18 -57.49
C VAL A 135 66.57 11.12 -57.00
N LYS A 136 67.45 10.60 -57.87
CA LYS A 136 68.51 9.65 -57.48
C LYS A 136 69.47 10.24 -56.44
N ASN A 137 69.96 11.45 -56.66
CA ASN A 137 70.89 12.09 -55.74
C ASN A 137 70.19 12.38 -54.40
N TYR A 138 68.96 12.89 -54.42
CA TYR A 138 68.18 13.19 -53.21
C TYR A 138 67.91 11.93 -52.36
N SER A 139 67.52 10.82 -53.00
CA SER A 139 67.30 9.54 -52.33
C SER A 139 68.59 8.91 -51.81
N GLN A 140 69.73 9.13 -52.48
CA GLN A 140 71.04 8.65 -52.05
C GLN A 140 71.65 9.49 -50.91
N SER A 141 71.37 10.79 -50.85
CA SER A 141 71.84 11.67 -49.78
C SER A 141 71.01 11.59 -48.48
N ASN A 142 69.76 11.11 -48.55
CA ASN A 142 68.85 11.05 -47.39
C ASN A 142 68.02 9.73 -47.34
N PRO A 143 68.67 8.54 -47.36
CA PRO A 143 67.96 7.27 -47.55
C PRO A 143 66.92 6.96 -46.46
N ASN A 144 67.28 7.11 -45.18
CA ASN A 144 66.38 6.77 -44.06
C ASN A 144 65.24 7.80 -43.95
N THR A 145 65.57 9.09 -43.98
CA THR A 145 64.61 10.20 -43.89
C THR A 145 63.61 10.24 -45.06
N PHE A 146 63.96 9.68 -46.23
CA PHE A 146 63.03 9.60 -47.35
C PHE A 146 61.91 8.58 -47.15
N VAL A 147 62.18 7.46 -46.46
CA VAL A 147 61.20 6.39 -46.23
C VAL A 147 60.43 6.59 -44.93
N GLU A 148 61.09 7.07 -43.87
CA GLU A 148 60.47 7.36 -42.57
C GLU A 148 59.55 8.59 -42.64
N ASP A 149 59.98 9.62 -43.37
CA ASP A 149 59.31 10.93 -43.43
C ASP A 149 58.74 11.23 -44.84
N PHE A 150 58.33 10.19 -45.59
CA PHE A 150 57.98 10.24 -47.02
C PHE A 150 57.09 11.43 -47.42
N PHE A 151 55.95 11.69 -46.77
CA PHE A 151 55.08 12.82 -47.16
C PHE A 151 55.74 14.20 -47.02
N LYS A 152 56.70 14.35 -46.10
CA LYS A 152 57.45 15.60 -45.87
C LYS A 152 58.65 15.68 -46.82
N ALA A 153 59.35 14.56 -47.03
CA ALA A 153 60.43 14.43 -48.01
C ALA A 153 59.93 14.68 -49.44
N LYS A 154 58.74 14.17 -49.79
CA LYS A 154 57.97 14.40 -51.02
C LYS A 154 57.76 15.90 -51.28
N LYS A 155 57.17 16.63 -50.33
CA LYS A 155 56.89 18.07 -50.49
C LYS A 155 58.18 18.89 -50.65
N LYS A 156 59.26 18.51 -49.95
CA LYS A 156 60.58 19.14 -50.11
C LYS A 156 61.19 18.85 -51.49
N LEU A 157 61.13 17.60 -51.96
CA LEU A 157 61.62 17.18 -53.28
C LEU A 157 60.82 17.83 -54.42
N GLU A 158 59.50 17.97 -54.30
CA GLU A 158 58.65 18.75 -55.22
C GLU A 158 59.13 20.20 -55.33
N GLY A 159 59.40 20.87 -54.20
CA GLY A 159 59.91 22.24 -54.19
C GLY A 159 61.34 22.38 -54.74
N GLU A 160 62.24 21.44 -54.43
CA GLU A 160 63.62 21.48 -54.91
C GLU A 160 63.71 21.24 -56.43
N ILE A 161 62.93 20.30 -56.99
CA ILE A 161 62.91 20.12 -58.44
C ILE A 161 62.27 21.34 -59.12
N ALA A 162 61.23 21.95 -58.53
CA ALA A 162 60.60 23.15 -59.08
C ALA A 162 61.60 24.33 -59.17
N GLY A 163 62.32 24.63 -58.09
CA GLY A 163 63.34 25.68 -58.09
C GLY A 163 64.52 25.39 -59.05
N GLN A 164 64.86 24.12 -59.29
CA GLN A 164 65.84 23.76 -60.32
C GLN A 164 65.32 23.92 -61.76
N LEU A 165 64.01 23.73 -61.99
CA LEU A 165 63.38 24.02 -63.27
C LEU A 165 63.33 25.54 -63.52
N GLU A 166 63.06 26.35 -62.50
CA GLU A 166 63.10 27.82 -62.62
C GLU A 166 64.51 28.33 -62.99
N ASN A 167 65.58 27.74 -62.44
CA ASN A 167 66.97 28.04 -62.85
C ASN A 167 67.24 27.75 -64.35
N TYR A 168 66.41 26.93 -64.99
CA TYR A 168 66.46 26.61 -66.41
C TYR A 168 65.47 27.43 -67.27
N GLY A 169 64.70 28.35 -66.67
CA GLY A 169 63.67 29.15 -67.34
C GLY A 169 62.34 28.41 -67.56
N LEU A 170 62.08 27.35 -66.78
CA LEU A 170 60.87 26.54 -66.86
C LEU A 170 60.01 26.79 -65.62
N ASP A 171 58.71 27.05 -65.78
CA ASP A 171 57.75 26.85 -64.70
C ASP A 171 57.30 25.39 -64.69
N GLY A 172 57.16 24.82 -63.50
CA GLY A 172 56.97 23.39 -63.32
C GLY A 172 56.08 23.08 -62.12
N HIS A 173 54.82 22.73 -62.40
CA HIS A 173 53.95 22.14 -61.39
C HIS A 173 54.26 20.65 -61.27
N ILE A 174 54.88 20.29 -60.16
CA ILE A 174 55.37 18.93 -59.88
C ILE A 174 54.43 18.26 -58.89
N LYS A 175 54.02 17.03 -59.22
CA LYS A 175 53.28 16.17 -58.31
C LYS A 175 53.93 14.79 -58.28
N ILE A 176 54.61 14.50 -57.19
CA ILE A 176 55.14 13.16 -56.91
C ILE A 176 54.01 12.33 -56.31
N THR A 177 53.94 11.05 -56.67
CA THR A 177 52.97 10.09 -56.12
C THR A 177 53.66 8.76 -55.91
N SER A 178 53.43 8.11 -54.77
CA SER A 178 53.77 6.69 -54.67
C SER A 178 52.62 5.85 -55.25
N LYS A 179 52.93 4.78 -55.97
CA LYS A 179 51.96 3.80 -56.47
C LYS A 179 51.08 3.23 -55.35
N ASN A 180 51.65 3.09 -54.15
CA ASN A 180 50.97 2.55 -52.98
C ASN A 180 50.15 3.64 -52.24
N GLU A 181 50.44 4.94 -52.46
CA GLU A 181 49.72 6.08 -51.85
C GLU A 181 48.22 6.09 -52.21
N THR A 182 47.86 5.58 -53.39
CA THR A 182 46.47 5.44 -53.85
C THR A 182 45.81 4.12 -53.43
N GLN A 183 46.60 3.14 -52.95
CA GLN A 183 46.12 1.79 -52.61
C GLN A 183 45.82 1.62 -51.12
N ILE A 184 46.37 2.46 -50.23
CA ILE A 184 46.04 2.43 -48.80
C ILE A 184 44.54 2.68 -48.60
N PRO A 185 43.76 1.70 -48.13
CA PRO A 185 42.32 1.88 -47.92
C PRO A 185 42.09 2.86 -46.76
N ARG A 186 41.09 3.74 -46.89
CA ARG A 186 40.78 4.74 -45.84
C ARG A 186 40.29 4.12 -44.53
N ILE A 187 39.55 3.01 -44.64
CA ILE A 187 39.02 2.19 -43.56
C ILE A 187 39.59 0.78 -43.76
N LEU A 188 40.05 0.15 -42.68
CA LEU A 188 40.25 -1.30 -42.61
C LEU A 188 39.20 -1.89 -41.68
N GLU A 189 38.53 -2.96 -42.10
CA GLU A 189 37.55 -3.67 -41.28
C GLU A 189 38.13 -5.02 -40.86
N PHE A 190 38.04 -5.33 -39.57
CA PHE A 190 38.44 -6.62 -39.00
C PHE A 190 37.23 -7.23 -38.32
N GLU A 191 36.82 -8.41 -38.75
CA GLU A 191 35.72 -9.17 -38.16
C GLU A 191 36.16 -10.63 -37.99
N LYS A 192 36.12 -11.14 -36.76
CA LYS A 192 36.54 -12.53 -36.46
C LYS A 192 35.82 -13.07 -35.23
N ARG A 193 35.63 -14.40 -35.22
CA ARG A 193 35.26 -15.16 -34.02
C ARG A 193 36.52 -15.71 -33.35
N ILE A 194 36.59 -15.59 -32.02
CA ILE A 194 37.68 -16.13 -31.20
C ILE A 194 37.13 -16.77 -29.92
N GLU A 195 37.91 -17.69 -29.37
CA GLU A 195 37.71 -18.26 -28.04
C GLU A 195 38.52 -17.48 -27.01
N VAL A 196 37.84 -17.06 -25.94
CA VAL A 196 38.44 -16.38 -24.78
C VAL A 196 38.10 -17.15 -23.49
N ARG A 197 39.00 -17.11 -22.51
CA ARG A 197 38.72 -17.55 -21.14
C ARG A 197 38.54 -16.30 -20.29
N VAL A 198 37.52 -16.28 -19.43
CA VAL A 198 37.38 -15.31 -18.33
C VAL A 198 37.89 -15.93 -17.02
N LYS A 199 38.13 -15.12 -16.00
CA LYS A 199 38.90 -15.47 -14.79
C LYS A 199 38.30 -16.61 -13.96
N ASP A 200 36.97 -16.72 -13.94
CA ASP A 200 36.15 -17.55 -13.05
C ASP A 200 35.36 -18.65 -13.77
N LEU A 201 35.19 -18.56 -15.09
CA LEU A 201 34.52 -19.58 -15.91
C LEU A 201 35.51 -20.65 -16.40
N GLY A 202 35.23 -21.92 -16.09
CA GLY A 202 36.05 -23.04 -16.53
C GLY A 202 36.02 -23.31 -18.04
N LYS A 203 34.92 -22.91 -18.70
CA LYS A 203 34.65 -23.07 -20.14
C LYS A 203 35.24 -21.91 -20.96
N LEU A 204 35.44 -22.13 -22.26
CA LEU A 204 35.80 -21.07 -23.22
C LEU A 204 34.52 -20.37 -23.69
N LEU A 205 34.57 -19.04 -23.80
CA LEU A 205 33.52 -18.22 -24.41
C LEU A 205 33.85 -17.99 -25.88
N HIS A 206 32.86 -18.23 -26.74
CA HIS A 206 32.92 -17.86 -28.15
C HIS A 206 32.43 -16.42 -28.31
N ILE A 207 33.35 -15.53 -28.70
CA ILE A 207 33.04 -14.12 -28.94
C ILE A 207 33.35 -13.75 -30.39
N LYS A 208 32.61 -12.78 -30.90
CA LYS A 208 32.81 -12.17 -32.22
C LYS A 208 33.16 -10.70 -32.02
N TYR A 209 34.29 -10.23 -32.54
CA TYR A 209 34.60 -8.81 -32.55
C TYR A 209 34.47 -8.22 -33.95
N LYS A 210 34.09 -6.94 -34.01
CA LYS A 210 34.16 -6.10 -35.21
C LYS A 210 34.92 -4.81 -34.90
N ILE A 211 35.91 -4.47 -35.72
CA ILE A 211 36.73 -3.26 -35.60
C ILE A 211 36.78 -2.54 -36.94
N GLU A 212 36.60 -1.22 -36.91
CA GLU A 212 36.87 -0.35 -38.06
C GLU A 212 38.03 0.59 -37.72
N ALA A 213 39.08 0.56 -38.53
CA ALA A 213 40.32 1.30 -38.33
C ALA A 213 40.52 2.36 -39.42
N LEU A 214 40.32 3.63 -39.06
CA LEU A 214 40.52 4.77 -39.95
C LEU A 214 42.01 5.10 -40.14
N LEU A 215 42.37 5.60 -41.32
CA LEU A 215 43.70 6.16 -41.59
C LEU A 215 43.95 7.42 -40.74
N ASP A 216 45.01 7.44 -39.93
CA ASP A 216 45.41 8.66 -39.22
C ASP A 216 46.13 9.61 -40.18
N SER A 217 45.54 10.78 -40.42
CA SER A 217 46.12 11.80 -41.29
C SER A 217 47.50 12.28 -40.85
N ASN A 218 47.83 12.16 -39.55
CA ASN A 218 49.12 12.57 -39.01
C ASN A 218 50.18 11.45 -39.05
N LYS A 219 49.79 10.20 -39.35
CA LYS A 219 50.68 9.02 -39.33
C LYS A 219 50.65 8.21 -40.64
N LYS A 220 50.33 8.87 -41.77
CA LYS A 220 50.23 8.21 -43.09
C LYS A 220 51.49 7.45 -43.52
N ASN A 221 52.70 7.88 -43.10
CA ASN A 221 53.94 7.14 -43.38
C ASN A 221 53.90 5.73 -42.76
N LEU A 222 53.46 5.60 -41.50
CA LEU A 222 53.36 4.30 -40.82
C LEU A 222 52.32 3.39 -41.49
N ALA A 223 51.19 3.96 -41.93
CA ALA A 223 50.18 3.21 -42.68
C ALA A 223 50.67 2.74 -44.06
N LEU A 224 51.56 3.50 -44.71
CA LEU A 224 52.22 3.13 -45.97
C LEU A 224 53.25 2.00 -45.77
N GLN A 225 54.03 2.05 -44.68
CA GLN A 225 54.98 0.99 -44.29
C GLN A 225 54.29 -0.30 -43.79
N SER A 226 53.03 -0.19 -43.36
CA SER A 226 52.21 -1.28 -42.83
C SER A 226 51.26 -1.89 -43.86
N PHE A 227 51.28 -1.40 -45.10
CA PHE A 227 50.41 -1.86 -46.17
C PHE A 227 50.71 -3.33 -46.51
N GLY A 228 49.67 -4.20 -46.54
CA GLY A 228 49.85 -5.65 -46.72
C GLY A 228 50.15 -6.44 -45.44
N LYS A 229 50.17 -5.79 -44.26
CA LYS A 229 50.37 -6.44 -42.94
C LYS A 229 49.07 -6.60 -42.14
N GLU A 230 47.91 -6.64 -42.80
CA GLU A 230 46.59 -6.70 -42.15
C GLU A 230 46.44 -7.93 -41.22
N ASN A 231 47.04 -9.06 -41.59
CA ASN A 231 47.07 -10.28 -40.77
C ASN A 231 47.86 -10.09 -39.46
N ASP A 232 48.95 -9.32 -39.46
CA ASP A 232 49.75 -9.02 -38.27
C ASP A 232 48.96 -8.12 -37.30
N ILE A 233 48.21 -7.16 -37.85
CA ILE A 233 47.31 -6.29 -37.07
C ILE A 233 46.25 -7.16 -36.39
N ASN A 234 45.58 -8.02 -37.14
CA ASN A 234 44.52 -8.89 -36.62
C ASN A 234 45.06 -9.84 -35.53
N THR A 235 46.21 -10.47 -35.77
CA THR A 235 46.86 -11.38 -34.80
C THR A 235 47.21 -10.67 -33.49
N LYS A 236 47.73 -9.43 -33.55
CA LYS A 236 48.02 -8.63 -32.34
C LYS A 236 46.76 -8.24 -31.57
N ILE A 237 45.68 -7.90 -32.29
CA ILE A 237 44.37 -7.62 -31.68
C ILE A 237 43.84 -8.86 -30.95
N GLU A 238 43.90 -10.05 -31.58
CA GLU A 238 43.42 -11.30 -30.99
C GLU A 238 44.15 -11.68 -29.69
N ILE A 239 45.49 -11.55 -29.68
CA ILE A 239 46.31 -11.83 -28.49
C ILE A 239 45.95 -10.85 -27.37
N ALA A 240 45.97 -9.55 -27.66
CA ALA A 240 45.66 -8.52 -26.67
C ALA A 240 44.22 -8.67 -26.12
N LEU A 241 43.24 -9.00 -26.96
CA LEU A 241 41.85 -9.17 -26.54
C LEU A 241 41.66 -10.42 -25.64
N LYS A 242 42.37 -11.52 -25.93
CA LYS A 242 42.40 -12.73 -25.09
C LYS A 242 43.03 -12.45 -23.72
N GLU A 243 44.18 -11.80 -23.70
CA GLU A 243 44.87 -11.43 -22.46
C GLU A 243 44.07 -10.43 -21.63
N PHE A 244 43.43 -9.45 -22.28
CA PHE A 244 42.64 -8.43 -21.59
C PHE A 244 41.40 -9.04 -20.92
N ILE A 245 40.58 -9.79 -21.66
CA ILE A 245 39.36 -10.42 -21.13
C ILE A 245 39.67 -11.46 -20.04
N GLY A 246 40.82 -12.14 -20.11
CA GLY A 246 41.26 -13.12 -19.10
C GLY A 246 41.41 -12.58 -17.67
N ASN A 247 41.44 -11.26 -17.47
CA ASN A 247 41.54 -10.64 -16.15
C ASN A 247 40.17 -10.36 -15.49
N TYR A 248 39.07 -10.45 -16.24
CA TYR A 248 37.72 -10.10 -15.79
C TYR A 248 36.88 -11.32 -15.43
N SER A 249 35.87 -11.14 -14.58
CA SER A 249 34.90 -12.20 -14.26
C SER A 249 33.86 -12.37 -15.39
N TYR A 250 33.16 -13.50 -15.41
CA TYR A 250 32.04 -13.72 -16.33
C TYR A 250 30.92 -12.72 -16.06
N LYS A 251 30.71 -12.33 -14.80
CA LYS A 251 29.77 -11.29 -14.42
C LYS A 251 30.15 -9.92 -15.01
N ASP A 252 31.42 -9.50 -14.89
CA ASP A 252 31.90 -8.26 -15.51
C ASP A 252 31.73 -8.28 -17.05
N PHE A 253 31.83 -9.46 -17.66
CA PHE A 253 31.66 -9.66 -19.10
C PHE A 253 30.20 -9.64 -19.58
N LEU A 254 29.23 -9.95 -18.71
CA LEU A 254 27.79 -9.88 -19.01
C LEU A 254 27.20 -8.52 -18.66
N ASP A 255 27.32 -8.10 -17.39
CA ASP A 255 26.58 -6.98 -16.83
C ASP A 255 27.21 -5.62 -17.17
N GLU A 256 28.54 -5.56 -17.20
CA GLU A 256 29.33 -4.31 -17.30
C GLU A 256 30.25 -4.30 -18.53
N ARG A 257 29.91 -5.09 -19.57
CA ARG A 257 30.74 -5.32 -20.76
C ARG A 257 31.22 -4.03 -21.44
N GLU A 258 30.36 -3.01 -21.51
CA GLU A 258 30.70 -1.75 -22.16
C GLU A 258 31.76 -0.98 -21.37
N ASP A 259 31.49 -0.74 -20.08
CA ASP A 259 32.31 0.12 -19.21
C ASP A 259 33.60 -0.55 -18.72
N LYS A 260 33.56 -1.84 -18.37
CA LYS A 260 34.73 -2.56 -17.85
C LYS A 260 35.63 -3.14 -18.93
N ILE A 261 35.10 -3.50 -20.10
CA ILE A 261 35.83 -4.24 -21.13
C ILE A 261 35.98 -3.44 -22.42
N ILE A 262 34.88 -3.03 -23.06
CA ILE A 262 34.90 -2.42 -24.39
C ILE A 262 35.58 -1.04 -24.35
N VAL A 263 35.17 -0.14 -23.45
CA VAL A 263 35.74 1.22 -23.34
C VAL A 263 37.24 1.21 -22.94
N PRO A 264 37.69 0.43 -21.93
CA PRO A 264 39.11 0.39 -21.56
C PRO A 264 39.99 -0.27 -22.64
N PHE A 265 39.55 -1.37 -23.26
CA PHE A 265 40.30 -2.00 -24.35
C PHE A 265 40.40 -1.08 -25.57
N LYS A 266 39.30 -0.41 -25.95
CA LYS A 266 39.23 0.54 -27.06
C LYS A 266 40.19 1.73 -26.86
N SER A 267 40.11 2.36 -25.69
CA SER A 267 40.83 3.62 -25.40
C SER A 267 42.34 3.42 -25.21
N LYS A 268 42.76 2.27 -24.69
CA LYS A 268 44.17 1.96 -24.40
C LYS A 268 44.77 0.99 -25.41
N GLU A 269 44.53 -0.31 -25.25
CA GLU A 269 45.25 -1.37 -25.96
C GLU A 269 45.02 -1.33 -27.48
N LEU A 270 43.75 -1.29 -27.91
CA LEU A 270 43.41 -1.25 -29.34
C LEU A 270 43.90 0.04 -30.02
N THR A 271 43.77 1.18 -29.34
CA THR A 271 44.28 2.46 -29.83
C THR A 271 45.81 2.43 -29.96
N GLN A 272 46.53 1.86 -28.99
CA GLN A 272 47.99 1.72 -29.05
C GLN A 272 48.44 0.77 -30.17
N ILE A 273 47.77 -0.38 -30.36
CA ILE A 273 48.04 -1.31 -31.46
C ILE A 273 47.86 -0.59 -32.80
N LEU A 274 46.68 -0.01 -33.07
CA LEU A 274 46.39 0.65 -34.34
C LEU A 274 47.28 1.88 -34.60
N ALA A 275 47.66 2.62 -33.55
CA ALA A 275 48.53 3.79 -33.65
C ALA A 275 49.94 3.46 -34.17
N ASN A 276 50.42 2.23 -33.96
CA ASN A 276 51.70 1.74 -34.50
C ASN A 276 51.64 1.45 -36.00
N PHE A 277 50.45 1.17 -36.54
CA PHE A 277 50.20 0.94 -37.97
C PHE A 277 49.63 2.20 -38.68
N GLY A 278 49.72 3.37 -38.05
CA GLY A 278 49.21 4.63 -38.60
C GLY A 278 47.69 4.72 -38.69
N ARG A 279 46.96 3.98 -37.84
CA ARG A 279 45.49 3.91 -37.81
C ARG A 279 44.92 4.45 -36.49
N LYS A 280 43.62 4.74 -36.49
CA LYS A 280 42.81 5.15 -35.33
C LYS A 280 41.53 4.29 -35.27
N VAL A 281 41.04 4.00 -34.07
CA VAL A 281 39.74 3.31 -33.92
C VAL A 281 38.62 4.24 -34.37
N ASN A 282 37.78 3.77 -35.30
CA ASN A 282 36.47 4.36 -35.57
C ASN A 282 35.41 3.64 -34.73
N TYR A 283 35.30 2.33 -34.98
CA TYR A 283 34.31 1.45 -34.39
C TYR A 283 34.99 0.26 -33.72
N PHE A 284 34.40 -0.19 -32.61
CA PHE A 284 34.75 -1.45 -31.94
C PHE A 284 33.49 -1.99 -31.28
N GLN A 285 33.22 -3.27 -31.47
CA GLN A 285 32.10 -4.00 -30.87
C GLN A 285 32.55 -5.42 -30.54
N ILE A 286 32.04 -5.96 -29.43
CA ILE A 286 32.14 -7.38 -29.07
C ILE A 286 30.71 -7.93 -28.92
N GLU A 287 30.44 -9.04 -29.60
CA GLU A 287 29.24 -9.86 -29.46
C GLU A 287 29.64 -11.21 -28.83
N HIS A 288 28.77 -11.81 -28.03
CA HIS A 288 28.89 -13.19 -27.58
C HIS A 288 27.78 -14.02 -28.21
N ASP A 289 28.01 -15.31 -28.48
CA ASP A 289 26.96 -16.16 -29.02
C ASP A 289 25.86 -16.38 -27.96
N LYS A 290 24.60 -16.05 -28.28
CA LYS A 290 23.44 -16.03 -27.36
C LYS A 290 23.03 -17.40 -26.77
N GLY A 291 23.75 -18.47 -27.06
CA GLY A 291 23.43 -19.83 -26.60
C GLY A 291 23.78 -20.11 -25.14
N SER A 292 24.44 -19.18 -24.44
CA SER A 292 24.94 -19.36 -23.06
C SER A 292 24.45 -18.31 -22.05
N THR A 293 23.48 -17.49 -22.42
CA THR A 293 22.82 -16.59 -21.48
C THR A 293 21.75 -17.36 -20.71
N LEU A 294 22.09 -17.79 -19.50
CA LEU A 294 21.10 -18.05 -18.46
C LEU A 294 20.31 -16.76 -18.27
N GLU A 295 19.02 -16.77 -18.62
CA GLU A 295 18.14 -15.66 -18.25
C GLU A 295 18.05 -15.63 -16.73
N ILE A 296 18.28 -14.44 -16.14
CA ILE A 296 18.20 -14.26 -14.68
C ILE A 296 16.70 -14.15 -14.33
N THR A 297 16.01 -15.28 -14.37
CA THR A 297 14.63 -15.42 -13.93
C THR A 297 14.60 -15.63 -12.42
N SER A 298 13.77 -14.85 -11.73
CA SER A 298 13.36 -15.18 -10.36
C SER A 298 12.25 -16.20 -10.44
N GLU A 299 12.48 -17.41 -9.92
CA GLU A 299 11.47 -18.48 -9.90
C GLU A 299 10.97 -18.73 -8.48
N THR A 300 9.67 -18.95 -8.35
CA THR A 300 9.00 -19.26 -7.07
C THR A 300 8.56 -20.71 -7.03
N PHE A 301 8.85 -21.38 -5.92
CA PHE A 301 8.59 -22.80 -5.70
C PHE A 301 7.79 -22.98 -4.41
N GLU A 302 6.85 -23.91 -4.43
CA GLU A 302 6.06 -24.35 -3.28
C GLU A 302 6.25 -25.86 -3.11
N GLU A 303 6.58 -26.30 -1.89
CA GLU A 303 6.78 -27.73 -1.58
C GLU A 303 6.30 -28.04 -0.16
N THR A 304 5.34 -28.97 -0.04
CA THR A 304 4.85 -29.49 1.25
C THR A 304 5.61 -30.75 1.63
N VAL A 305 6.34 -30.71 2.75
CA VAL A 305 7.11 -31.84 3.26
C VAL A 305 6.33 -32.55 4.37
N GLU A 306 5.99 -33.82 4.16
CA GLU A 306 5.43 -34.67 5.22
C GLU A 306 6.54 -35.30 6.07
N CYS A 307 6.52 -35.03 7.37
CA CYS A 307 7.50 -35.50 8.36
C CYS A 307 6.84 -36.30 9.49
N LYS A 308 7.56 -37.28 10.04
CA LYS A 308 7.18 -38.02 11.25
C LYS A 308 8.07 -37.58 12.40
N ILE A 309 7.48 -37.32 13.57
CA ILE A 309 8.15 -36.74 14.73
C ILE A 309 7.95 -37.63 15.97
N ILE A 310 8.82 -37.52 16.97
CA ILE A 310 8.77 -38.38 18.15
C ILE A 310 7.54 -38.03 19.01
N GLY A 311 6.75 -39.06 19.34
CA GLY A 311 5.58 -38.97 20.21
C GLY A 311 4.27 -38.61 19.52
N TYR A 312 4.27 -38.29 18.21
CA TYR A 312 3.05 -37.97 17.46
C TYR A 312 2.79 -38.99 16.35
N ASN A 313 1.60 -39.60 16.38
CA ASN A 313 1.27 -40.73 15.50
C ASN A 313 0.81 -40.31 14.08
N LYS A 314 0.58 -39.02 13.85
CA LYS A 314 0.19 -38.46 12.54
C LYS A 314 1.39 -37.76 11.90
N PRO A 315 1.56 -37.79 10.57
CA PRO A 315 2.56 -36.97 9.91
C PRO A 315 2.21 -35.49 10.07
N ILE A 316 3.22 -34.66 10.31
CA ILE A 316 3.11 -33.20 10.23
C ILE A 316 3.42 -32.75 8.79
N LYS A 317 2.79 -31.67 8.35
CA LYS A 317 3.03 -31.03 7.05
C LYS A 317 3.75 -29.72 7.29
N VAL A 318 4.88 -29.50 6.62
CA VAL A 318 5.61 -28.23 6.63
C VAL A 318 5.63 -27.69 5.21
N GLU A 319 5.06 -26.51 5.01
CA GLU A 319 4.96 -25.89 3.69
C GLU A 319 6.09 -24.89 3.52
N ASN A 320 6.80 -24.98 2.39
CA ASN A 320 7.95 -24.15 2.09
C ASN A 320 7.66 -23.36 0.82
N TYR A 321 7.74 -22.04 0.92
CA TYR A 321 7.64 -21.11 -0.20
C TYR A 321 9.03 -20.50 -0.40
N VAL A 322 9.61 -20.74 -1.58
CA VAL A 322 11.01 -20.41 -1.87
C VAL A 322 11.07 -19.60 -3.16
N MET A 323 11.71 -18.44 -3.13
CA MET A 323 12.05 -17.66 -4.31
C MET A 323 13.56 -17.75 -4.54
N LEU A 324 13.97 -18.16 -5.74
CA LEU A 324 15.37 -18.26 -6.14
C LEU A 324 15.71 -17.22 -7.22
N ALA A 325 16.93 -16.70 -7.16
CA ALA A 325 17.52 -15.89 -8.23
C ALA A 325 19.00 -16.28 -8.46
N ILE A 326 19.46 -16.27 -9.72
CA ILE A 326 20.87 -16.56 -10.04
C ILE A 326 21.71 -15.31 -9.75
N LYS A 327 22.55 -15.36 -8.71
CA LYS A 327 23.42 -14.25 -8.28
C LYS A 327 24.86 -14.38 -8.79
N ASP A 328 25.33 -15.61 -8.92
CA ASP A 328 26.65 -16.00 -9.40
C ASP A 328 26.50 -17.08 -10.50
N PRO A 329 26.37 -16.67 -11.78
CA PRO A 329 26.20 -17.59 -12.89
C PRO A 329 27.38 -18.57 -13.08
N ALA A 330 28.59 -18.20 -12.63
CA ALA A 330 29.76 -19.07 -12.75
C ALA A 330 29.72 -20.24 -11.75
N LYS A 331 29.25 -20.00 -10.53
CA LYS A 331 28.93 -21.07 -9.58
C LYS A 331 27.75 -21.92 -10.02
N TYR A 332 26.69 -21.31 -10.55
CA TYR A 332 25.50 -22.04 -11.03
C TYR A 332 25.86 -23.03 -12.15
N GLU A 333 26.59 -22.58 -13.17
CA GLU A 333 27.15 -23.43 -14.23
C GLU A 333 28.05 -24.56 -13.68
N LYS A 334 28.82 -24.28 -12.61
CA LYS A 334 29.70 -25.27 -11.97
C LYS A 334 28.92 -26.28 -11.12
N ALA A 335 27.76 -25.91 -10.58
CA ALA A 335 26.89 -26.81 -9.83
C ALA A 335 26.20 -27.86 -10.72
N ASN A 336 26.18 -27.65 -12.05
CA ASN A 336 25.62 -28.57 -13.05
C ASN A 336 24.16 -28.97 -12.73
N ILE A 337 23.34 -27.97 -12.40
CA ILE A 337 21.91 -28.14 -12.12
C ILE A 337 21.17 -28.21 -13.46
N GLU A 338 20.78 -29.43 -13.86
CA GLU A 338 20.03 -29.67 -15.11
C GLU A 338 18.56 -29.24 -15.00
N ASP A 339 17.96 -29.37 -13.81
CA ASP A 339 16.56 -29.05 -13.52
C ASP A 339 16.47 -28.38 -12.14
N LEU A 340 16.27 -27.05 -12.15
CA LEU A 340 16.18 -26.24 -10.93
C LEU A 340 14.97 -26.61 -10.07
N ASN A 341 13.82 -26.92 -10.69
CA ASN A 341 12.58 -27.30 -10.01
C ASN A 341 12.78 -28.59 -9.22
N LYS A 342 13.36 -29.61 -9.84
CA LYS A 342 13.64 -30.89 -9.18
C LYS A 342 14.70 -30.73 -8.09
N TRP A 343 15.78 -30.01 -8.39
CA TRP A 343 16.90 -29.82 -7.46
C TRP A 343 16.48 -29.10 -6.18
N ILE A 344 15.68 -28.03 -6.26
CA ILE A 344 15.27 -27.30 -5.06
C ILE A 344 14.31 -28.13 -4.19
N ARG A 345 13.35 -28.84 -4.78
CA ARG A 345 12.41 -29.71 -4.03
C ARG A 345 13.14 -30.84 -3.30
N GLU A 346 14.10 -31.49 -3.94
CA GLU A 346 14.92 -32.53 -3.31
C GLU A 346 15.72 -31.97 -2.11
N ASN A 347 16.25 -30.76 -2.22
CA ASN A 347 16.97 -30.12 -1.11
C ASN A 347 16.05 -29.64 0.02
N ILE A 348 14.90 -29.03 -0.27
CA ILE A 348 13.88 -28.67 0.72
C ILE A 348 13.45 -29.92 1.51
N GLN A 349 13.09 -31.01 0.82
CA GLN A 349 12.69 -32.24 1.48
C GLN A 349 13.81 -32.82 2.34
N LYS A 350 15.06 -32.80 1.86
CA LYS A 350 16.23 -33.33 2.57
C LYS A 350 16.56 -32.53 3.82
N VAL A 351 16.58 -31.20 3.74
CA VAL A 351 16.83 -30.29 4.87
C VAL A 351 15.73 -30.42 5.92
N THR A 352 14.46 -30.29 5.49
CA THR A 352 13.29 -30.32 6.38
C THR A 352 13.15 -31.68 7.08
N LYS A 353 13.30 -32.80 6.34
CA LYS A 353 13.27 -34.14 6.95
C LYS A 353 14.44 -34.37 7.89
N ARG A 354 15.65 -33.89 7.58
CA ARG A 354 16.84 -34.06 8.44
C ARG A 354 16.71 -33.29 9.76
N LEU A 355 16.19 -32.06 9.72
CA LEU A 355 16.05 -31.21 10.90
C LEU A 355 14.89 -31.66 11.81
N LEU A 356 13.80 -32.17 11.24
CA LEU A 356 12.67 -32.71 12.02
C LEU A 356 12.86 -34.18 12.43
N PHE A 357 13.89 -34.86 11.93
CA PHE A 357 14.19 -36.24 12.32
C PHE A 357 14.79 -36.30 13.72
N GLY A 358 14.04 -36.88 14.65
CA GLY A 358 14.43 -36.98 16.06
C GLY A 358 13.84 -35.89 16.95
N GLU A 359 13.20 -34.87 16.37
CA GLU A 359 12.50 -33.85 17.15
C GLU A 359 11.22 -34.38 17.77
N SER A 360 10.90 -33.85 18.95
CA SER A 360 9.70 -34.22 19.72
C SER A 360 8.55 -33.24 19.46
N TYR A 361 7.32 -33.70 19.69
CA TYR A 361 6.13 -32.84 19.60
C TYR A 361 6.25 -31.55 20.42
N SER A 362 6.73 -31.65 21.66
CA SER A 362 6.93 -30.48 22.52
C SER A 362 8.08 -29.59 22.04
N SER A 363 9.20 -30.14 21.56
CA SER A 363 10.29 -29.36 20.95
C SER A 363 9.77 -28.44 19.84
N ILE A 364 8.95 -28.99 18.93
CA ILE A 364 8.44 -28.28 17.75
C ILE A 364 7.43 -27.21 18.15
N VAL A 365 6.49 -27.54 19.06
CA VAL A 365 5.47 -26.59 19.50
C VAL A 365 6.04 -25.42 20.32
N LEU A 366 7.07 -25.69 21.13
CA LEU A 366 7.70 -24.66 21.97
C LEU A 366 8.70 -23.80 21.18
N HIS A 367 9.56 -24.42 20.37
CA HIS A 367 10.69 -23.76 19.70
C HIS A 367 10.52 -23.64 18.18
N ASP A 368 9.28 -23.47 17.73
CA ASP A 368 8.86 -23.41 16.32
C ASP A 368 9.74 -22.48 15.45
N SER A 369 10.02 -21.27 15.95
CA SER A 369 10.86 -20.27 15.26
C SER A 369 12.30 -20.73 15.05
N ARG A 370 12.86 -21.50 15.99
CA ARG A 370 14.24 -22.03 15.88
C ARG A 370 14.34 -23.08 14.78
N ILE A 371 13.28 -23.86 14.56
CA ILE A 371 13.23 -24.87 13.49
C ILE A 371 13.02 -24.19 12.14
N GLU A 372 12.16 -23.17 12.07
CA GLU A 372 12.02 -22.30 10.90
C GLU A 372 13.36 -21.64 10.51
N GLU A 373 14.06 -21.01 11.45
CA GLU A 373 15.37 -20.40 11.24
C GLU A 373 16.41 -21.43 10.76
N ALA A 374 16.51 -22.60 11.41
CA ALA A 374 17.45 -23.65 11.03
C ALA A 374 17.19 -24.20 9.61
N ILE A 375 15.92 -24.32 9.19
CA ILE A 375 15.55 -24.72 7.82
C ILE A 375 16.02 -23.65 6.83
N LYS A 376 15.77 -22.37 7.11
CA LYS A 376 16.19 -21.24 6.26
C LYS A 376 17.71 -21.16 6.11
N GLU A 377 18.44 -21.23 7.22
CA GLU A 377 19.92 -21.19 7.21
C GLU A 377 20.51 -22.34 6.37
N ASN A 378 20.05 -23.58 6.60
CA ASN A 378 20.56 -24.75 5.87
C ASN A 378 20.24 -24.69 4.37
N LEU A 379 19.06 -24.20 3.97
CA LEU A 379 18.74 -24.04 2.55
C LEU A 379 19.53 -22.90 1.91
N HIS A 380 19.73 -21.80 2.64
CA HIS A 380 20.49 -20.63 2.20
C HIS A 380 21.97 -20.94 1.97
N GLU A 381 22.61 -21.74 2.84
CA GLU A 381 23.97 -22.23 2.61
C GLU A 381 24.08 -23.03 1.30
N ILE A 382 23.19 -24.02 1.10
CA ILE A 382 23.17 -24.87 -0.11
C ILE A 382 22.95 -24.04 -1.40
N CYS A 383 22.11 -23.00 -1.33
CA CYS A 383 21.86 -22.09 -2.45
C CYS A 383 23.10 -21.23 -2.77
N ILE A 384 23.75 -20.64 -1.76
CA ILE A 384 24.94 -19.79 -1.95
C ILE A 384 26.15 -20.57 -2.49
N GLU A 385 26.34 -21.82 -2.05
CA GLU A 385 27.36 -22.71 -2.62
C GLU A 385 27.12 -22.95 -4.11
N SER A 386 25.85 -23.03 -4.52
CA SER A 386 25.41 -23.25 -5.89
C SER A 386 25.27 -21.96 -6.73
N GLY A 387 25.61 -20.78 -6.17
CA GLY A 387 25.51 -19.50 -6.88
C GLY A 387 24.12 -18.86 -6.93
N LEU A 388 23.18 -19.43 -6.18
CA LEU A 388 21.81 -18.95 -6.05
C LEU A 388 21.69 -18.01 -4.83
N GLU A 389 20.85 -16.99 -4.98
CA GLU A 389 20.26 -16.23 -3.89
C GLU A 389 18.88 -16.83 -3.60
N VAL A 390 18.54 -16.95 -2.32
CA VAL A 390 17.26 -17.52 -1.88
C VAL A 390 16.59 -16.61 -0.86
N ASP A 391 15.30 -16.38 -1.07
CA ASP A 391 14.37 -15.86 -0.09
C ASP A 391 13.38 -16.98 0.24
N GLN A 392 13.20 -17.29 1.52
CA GLN A 392 12.40 -18.43 1.97
C GLN A 392 11.44 -18.05 3.09
N HIS A 393 10.18 -18.40 2.88
CA HIS A 393 9.15 -18.43 3.90
C HIS A 393 8.79 -19.89 4.22
N VAL A 394 8.84 -20.26 5.51
CA VAL A 394 8.47 -21.60 5.98
C VAL A 394 7.19 -21.44 6.80
N VAL A 395 6.12 -22.08 6.37
CA VAL A 395 4.89 -22.14 7.16
C VAL A 395 4.98 -23.37 8.07
N THR A 396 5.08 -23.06 9.36
CA THR A 396 5.25 -24.06 10.41
C THR A 396 4.02 -24.94 10.60
N PRO A 397 4.19 -26.21 11.05
CA PRO A 397 3.18 -27.25 10.83
C PRO A 397 1.85 -27.01 11.53
N ASP A 398 0.77 -27.52 10.93
CA ASP A 398 -0.61 -27.33 11.38
C ASP A 398 -0.94 -28.10 12.67
N LEU A 399 -0.36 -27.67 13.79
CA LEU A 399 -0.52 -28.27 15.11
C LEU A 399 -1.54 -27.47 15.95
N PRO A 400 -2.48 -28.12 16.68
CA PRO A 400 -3.51 -27.41 17.44
C PRO A 400 -2.99 -26.35 18.42
N PRO A 401 -1.90 -26.57 19.20
CA PRO A 401 -1.35 -25.53 20.07
C PRO A 401 -0.82 -24.31 19.30
N LEU A 402 -0.25 -24.51 18.10
CA LEU A 402 0.23 -23.42 17.26
C LEU A 402 -0.91 -22.58 16.68
N LYS A 403 -2.09 -23.17 16.42
CA LYS A 403 -3.32 -22.40 16.12
C LYS A 403 -3.72 -21.51 17.29
N ILE A 404 -3.76 -22.07 18.50
CA ILE A 404 -4.08 -21.32 19.72
C ILE A 404 -3.09 -20.16 19.95
N LYS A 405 -1.82 -20.32 19.55
CA LYS A 405 -0.80 -19.26 19.59
C LYS A 405 -0.88 -18.24 18.44
N LYS A 406 -1.36 -18.63 17.24
CA LYS A 406 -1.45 -17.74 16.06
C LYS A 406 -2.81 -17.03 15.97
N GLU A 407 -3.90 -17.79 15.99
CA GLU A 407 -5.28 -17.34 15.78
C GLU A 407 -6.00 -17.09 17.11
N GLY A 408 -5.77 -17.95 18.11
CA GLY A 408 -6.49 -17.95 19.39
C GLY A 408 -7.39 -19.18 19.52
N PHE A 409 -8.33 -19.12 20.47
CA PHE A 409 -9.39 -20.11 20.64
C PHE A 409 -10.74 -19.41 20.83
N ASP A 410 -11.80 -20.09 20.42
CA ASP A 410 -13.19 -19.78 20.77
C ASP A 410 -13.85 -21.10 21.19
N ILE A 411 -14.39 -21.14 22.40
CA ILE A 411 -14.96 -22.33 23.03
C ILE A 411 -16.36 -21.98 23.50
N GLU A 412 -17.35 -22.59 22.84
CA GLU A 412 -18.72 -22.64 23.33
C GLU A 412 -18.93 -23.95 24.13
N SER A 413 -19.47 -23.82 25.35
CA SER A 413 -20.04 -24.96 26.08
C SER A 413 -21.44 -24.63 26.57
N ASN A 414 -22.35 -25.58 26.40
CA ASN A 414 -23.69 -25.52 26.94
C ASN A 414 -23.90 -26.70 27.91
N ARG A 415 -24.24 -26.39 29.16
CA ARG A 415 -24.31 -27.36 30.26
C ARG A 415 -25.43 -27.02 31.24
N ILE A 416 -26.07 -28.07 31.74
CA ILE A 416 -27.02 -28.00 32.86
C ILE A 416 -26.25 -28.19 34.18
N TYR A 417 -26.45 -27.28 35.11
CA TYR A 417 -25.82 -27.27 36.43
C TYR A 417 -26.87 -27.25 37.55
N SER A 418 -26.68 -28.03 38.60
CA SER A 418 -27.50 -27.91 39.81
C SER A 418 -27.14 -26.65 40.59
N THR A 419 -28.17 -26.00 41.13
CA THR A 419 -28.01 -24.90 42.09
C THR A 419 -27.70 -25.44 43.51
N LYS A 420 -27.71 -24.58 44.53
CA LYS A 420 -27.65 -25.00 45.94
C LYS A 420 -28.81 -25.95 46.35
N SER A 421 -29.96 -25.87 45.68
CA SER A 421 -31.02 -26.88 45.78
C SER A 421 -30.85 -27.89 44.66
N SER A 422 -30.53 -29.14 44.98
CA SER A 422 -30.20 -30.17 43.97
C SER A 422 -31.37 -30.55 43.04
N SER A 423 -32.62 -30.29 43.44
CA SER A 423 -33.79 -30.41 42.57
C SER A 423 -33.87 -29.34 41.49
N VAL A 424 -33.21 -28.19 41.69
CA VAL A 424 -33.26 -27.05 40.80
C VAL A 424 -31.97 -26.93 40.00
N SER A 425 -32.10 -27.00 38.68
CA SER A 425 -31.01 -26.95 37.71
C SER A 425 -31.19 -25.79 36.74
N ILE A 426 -30.08 -25.20 36.30
CA ILE A 426 -30.02 -24.09 35.36
C ILE A 426 -29.10 -24.43 34.18
N GLU A 427 -29.51 -24.07 32.97
CA GLU A 427 -28.72 -24.24 31.75
C GLU A 427 -27.91 -22.98 31.48
N ILE A 428 -26.58 -23.10 31.42
CA ILE A 428 -25.68 -21.99 31.12
C ILE A 428 -24.89 -22.29 29.86
N LYS A 429 -24.98 -21.34 28.91
CA LYS A 429 -24.08 -21.20 27.79
C LYS A 429 -22.88 -20.35 28.21
N LEU A 430 -21.71 -20.97 28.19
CA LEU A 430 -20.41 -20.34 28.38
C LEU A 430 -19.77 -20.13 27.01
N VAL A 431 -19.43 -18.88 26.69
CA VAL A 431 -18.53 -18.56 25.56
C VAL A 431 -17.22 -18.05 26.14
N LEU A 432 -16.11 -18.69 25.75
CA LEU A 432 -14.76 -18.37 26.19
C LEU A 432 -13.91 -18.10 24.95
N SER A 433 -13.37 -16.90 24.83
CA SER A 433 -12.42 -16.58 23.75
C SER A 433 -11.12 -16.02 24.32
N GLY A 434 -10.01 -16.24 23.63
CA GLY A 434 -8.72 -15.78 24.08
C GLY A 434 -7.56 -16.31 23.26
N LYS A 435 -6.34 -16.00 23.66
CA LYS A 435 -5.12 -16.39 22.95
C LYS A 435 -3.99 -16.69 23.92
N ILE A 436 -3.29 -17.81 23.75
CA ILE A 436 -2.11 -18.14 24.56
C ILE A 436 -0.87 -17.74 23.75
N PRO A 437 -0.26 -16.56 24.01
CA PRO A 437 0.82 -16.05 23.17
C PRO A 437 2.13 -16.82 23.37
N ASP A 438 2.27 -17.49 24.51
CA ASP A 438 3.50 -18.10 24.99
C ASP A 438 3.19 -19.49 25.54
N LEU A 439 3.48 -20.51 24.73
CA LEU A 439 3.25 -21.91 25.07
C LEU A 439 4.32 -22.47 26.03
N GLU A 440 5.47 -21.80 26.20
CA GLU A 440 6.54 -22.23 27.11
C GLU A 440 6.10 -22.14 28.59
N LYS A 441 5.07 -21.34 28.88
CA LYS A 441 4.49 -21.19 30.22
C LYS A 441 3.49 -22.30 30.60
N ILE A 442 3.05 -23.12 29.64
CA ILE A 442 2.08 -24.21 29.87
C ILE A 442 2.62 -25.60 29.47
N PRO A 443 3.89 -25.95 29.80
CA PRO A 443 4.58 -27.10 29.23
C PRO A 443 3.87 -28.43 29.51
N ASP A 444 3.22 -28.56 30.68
CA ASP A 444 2.47 -29.76 31.09
C ASP A 444 1.28 -30.08 30.17
N TYR A 445 0.73 -29.06 29.50
CA TYR A 445 -0.37 -29.19 28.54
C TYR A 445 0.11 -29.38 27.09
N ILE A 446 1.42 -29.23 26.80
CA ILE A 446 1.99 -29.44 25.47
C ILE A 446 2.28 -30.92 25.23
N ASN A 447 1.20 -31.71 25.13
CA ASN A 447 1.24 -33.15 24.89
C ASN A 447 0.30 -33.52 23.73
N PRO A 448 0.72 -34.42 22.80
CA PRO A 448 -0.13 -34.83 21.67
C PRO A 448 -1.43 -35.55 22.06
N ASN A 449 -1.58 -35.98 23.32
CA ASN A 449 -2.79 -36.61 23.86
C ASN A 449 -3.69 -35.64 24.66
N ILE A 450 -3.28 -34.38 24.84
CA ILE A 450 -4.04 -33.36 25.59
C ILE A 450 -4.53 -32.31 24.60
N ASP A 451 -5.85 -32.12 24.55
CA ASP A 451 -6.44 -30.96 23.88
C ASP A 451 -6.57 -29.83 24.90
N ILE A 452 -5.75 -28.80 24.73
CA ILE A 452 -5.69 -27.60 25.59
C ILE A 452 -7.07 -26.93 25.66
N SER A 453 -7.82 -26.93 24.55
CA SER A 453 -9.15 -26.32 24.46
C SER A 453 -10.17 -27.06 25.34
N GLU A 454 -10.15 -28.39 25.32
CA GLU A 454 -11.01 -29.20 26.19
C GLU A 454 -10.59 -29.13 27.67
N GLU A 455 -9.31 -28.95 28.01
CA GLU A 455 -8.90 -28.72 29.40
C GLU A 455 -9.30 -27.31 29.92
N ILE A 456 -9.20 -26.27 29.08
CA ILE A 456 -9.74 -24.93 29.40
C ILE A 456 -11.25 -25.02 29.64
N LYS A 457 -11.98 -25.69 28.73
CA LYS A 457 -13.42 -25.92 28.83
C LYS A 457 -13.80 -26.65 30.13
N LYS A 458 -13.17 -27.79 30.44
CA LYS A 458 -13.39 -28.54 31.70
C LYS A 458 -13.12 -27.69 32.94
N THR A 459 -12.06 -26.87 32.91
CA THR A 459 -11.70 -25.99 34.02
C THR A 459 -12.79 -24.93 34.25
N ALA A 460 -13.25 -24.26 33.18
CA ALA A 460 -14.34 -23.29 33.25
C ALA A 460 -15.69 -23.93 33.66
N GLU A 461 -16.02 -25.13 33.15
CA GLU A 461 -17.21 -25.87 33.56
C GLU A 461 -17.18 -26.23 35.05
N LYS A 462 -16.00 -26.61 35.57
CA LYS A 462 -15.78 -26.94 36.99
C LYS A 462 -15.89 -25.72 37.90
N ALA A 463 -15.36 -24.56 37.47
CA ALA A 463 -15.51 -23.28 38.16
C ALA A 463 -16.99 -22.84 38.22
N THR A 464 -17.67 -22.86 37.07
CA THR A 464 -19.12 -22.55 36.94
C THR A 464 -19.96 -23.42 37.88
N LYS A 465 -19.74 -24.74 37.85
CA LYS A 465 -20.40 -25.69 38.75
C LYS A 465 -20.21 -25.35 40.22
N ARG A 466 -18.99 -24.95 40.62
CA ARG A 466 -18.65 -24.60 42.02
C ARG A 466 -19.43 -23.38 42.51
N ILE A 467 -19.62 -22.37 41.66
CA ILE A 467 -20.38 -21.16 41.99
C ILE A 467 -21.89 -21.46 42.05
N LEU A 468 -22.42 -22.21 41.09
CA LEU A 468 -23.86 -22.52 41.04
C LEU A 468 -24.32 -23.44 42.16
N HIS A 469 -23.55 -24.47 42.51
CA HIS A 469 -23.83 -25.34 43.67
C HIS A 469 -23.86 -24.59 45.02
N ARG A 470 -23.35 -23.35 45.08
CA ARG A 470 -23.40 -22.47 46.27
C ARG A 470 -24.46 -21.38 46.16
N THR A 471 -25.05 -21.18 44.98
CA THR A 471 -25.99 -20.09 44.69
C THR A 471 -27.43 -20.57 44.83
N GLN A 472 -28.27 -19.79 45.51
CA GLN A 472 -29.68 -20.14 45.68
C GLN A 472 -30.42 -20.07 44.33
N PRO A 473 -31.42 -20.94 44.08
CA PRO A 473 -32.27 -20.91 42.89
C PRO A 473 -32.75 -19.50 42.50
N HIS A 474 -33.28 -18.76 43.48
CA HIS A 474 -33.81 -17.43 43.28
C HIS A 474 -32.77 -16.45 42.73
N ALA A 475 -31.54 -16.47 43.27
CA ALA A 475 -30.46 -15.62 42.78
C ALA A 475 -29.95 -16.08 41.39
N ALA A 476 -29.92 -17.39 41.15
CA ALA A 476 -29.48 -17.94 39.86
C ALA A 476 -30.42 -17.56 38.70
N PHE A 477 -31.74 -17.48 38.92
CA PHE A 477 -32.70 -17.12 37.86
C PHE A 477 -33.10 -15.64 37.83
N MET A 478 -33.34 -15.01 38.97
CA MET A 478 -33.87 -13.62 39.03
C MET A 478 -32.78 -12.55 39.03
N TYR A 479 -31.56 -12.90 39.49
CA TYR A 479 -30.46 -11.95 39.73
C TYR A 479 -29.16 -12.39 39.02
N PHE A 480 -29.29 -13.01 37.84
CA PHE A 480 -28.13 -13.41 37.06
C PHE A 480 -27.37 -12.20 36.49
N ASP A 481 -28.13 -11.28 35.90
CA ASP A 481 -27.66 -10.01 35.30
C ASP A 481 -28.08 -8.76 36.10
N LEU A 482 -28.86 -8.91 37.18
CA LEU A 482 -29.39 -7.80 37.99
C LEU A 482 -28.90 -7.89 39.44
N LEU A 483 -28.73 -6.74 40.09
CA LEU A 483 -28.51 -6.66 41.54
C LEU A 483 -29.87 -6.60 42.24
N PRO A 484 -30.05 -7.24 43.41
CA PRO A 484 -31.20 -6.97 44.27
C PRO A 484 -31.22 -5.49 44.69
N GLU A 485 -32.40 -4.85 44.64
CA GLU A 485 -32.54 -3.47 45.11
C GLU A 485 -32.29 -3.39 46.62
N GLY A 486 -31.33 -2.55 47.05
CA GLY A 486 -31.17 -2.14 48.45
C GLY A 486 -29.91 -2.63 49.18
N GLU A 487 -29.03 -3.42 48.57
CA GLU A 487 -27.78 -3.85 49.22
C GLU A 487 -26.54 -3.09 48.69
N SER A 488 -25.67 -2.63 49.59
CA SER A 488 -24.52 -1.77 49.25
C SER A 488 -23.34 -2.53 48.62
N ILE A 489 -22.52 -1.78 47.88
CA ILE A 489 -21.43 -2.30 47.05
C ILE A 489 -20.11 -2.28 47.83
N TYR A 490 -19.38 -3.41 47.84
CA TYR A 490 -18.09 -3.69 48.52
C TYR A 490 -18.20 -3.90 50.05
N GLU A 491 -17.40 -4.75 50.71
CA GLU A 491 -15.92 -4.79 50.67
C GLU A 491 -15.24 -6.00 49.99
N ASP A 492 -15.82 -7.21 49.98
CA ASP A 492 -15.25 -8.40 49.29
C ASP A 492 -16.32 -9.14 48.45
N CYS A 493 -17.09 -8.33 47.71
CA CYS A 493 -18.21 -8.65 46.81
C CYS A 493 -18.92 -10.02 46.96
N PRO A 494 -19.62 -10.28 48.08
CA PRO A 494 -20.63 -11.35 48.14
C PRO A 494 -21.87 -11.05 47.27
N ASN A 495 -22.01 -9.78 46.83
CA ASN A 495 -23.19 -9.22 46.19
C ASN A 495 -23.03 -8.93 44.69
N CYS A 496 -21.97 -9.42 44.03
CA CYS A 496 -21.90 -9.31 42.57
C CYS A 496 -22.87 -10.29 41.88
N HIS A 497 -23.36 -9.87 40.71
CA HIS A 497 -24.16 -10.66 39.78
C HIS A 497 -23.65 -12.10 39.67
N VAL A 498 -24.55 -13.09 39.60
CA VAL A 498 -24.16 -14.51 39.50
C VAL A 498 -23.27 -14.73 38.27
N ARG A 499 -23.55 -14.02 37.17
CA ARG A 499 -22.72 -13.96 35.97
C ARG A 499 -21.29 -13.49 36.24
N GLU A 500 -21.11 -12.39 36.97
CA GLU A 500 -19.79 -11.83 37.28
C GLU A 500 -19.02 -12.71 38.28
N ARG A 501 -19.71 -13.35 39.23
CA ARG A 501 -19.10 -14.37 40.11
C ARG A 501 -18.56 -15.57 39.34
N ILE A 502 -19.29 -16.02 38.33
CA ILE A 502 -18.81 -17.07 37.39
C ILE A 502 -17.62 -16.53 36.59
N ARG A 503 -17.70 -15.31 36.06
CA ARG A 503 -16.61 -14.66 35.29
C ARG A 503 -15.31 -14.57 36.06
N ILE A 504 -15.35 -14.10 37.31
CA ILE A 504 -14.18 -13.92 38.18
C ILE A 504 -13.55 -15.28 38.53
N GLU A 505 -14.36 -16.28 38.94
CA GLU A 505 -13.83 -17.60 39.30
C GLU A 505 -13.26 -18.36 38.09
N ILE A 506 -13.89 -18.24 36.90
CA ILE A 506 -13.32 -18.78 35.65
C ILE A 506 -12.01 -18.10 35.32
N THR A 507 -11.97 -16.76 35.33
CA THR A 507 -10.75 -15.98 35.02
C THR A 507 -9.60 -16.42 35.92
N LYS A 508 -9.85 -16.52 37.23
CA LYS A 508 -8.89 -16.94 38.24
C LYS A 508 -8.39 -18.39 38.06
N GLU A 509 -9.28 -19.35 37.82
CA GLU A 509 -8.87 -20.75 37.59
C GLU A 509 -8.15 -20.92 36.24
N LEU A 510 -8.37 -20.02 35.27
CA LEU A 510 -7.69 -19.99 33.98
C LEU A 510 -6.38 -19.17 33.94
N GLU A 511 -6.01 -18.46 35.02
CA GLU A 511 -4.72 -17.73 35.10
C GLU A 511 -3.52 -18.64 34.81
N GLY A 512 -3.58 -19.91 35.25
CA GLY A 512 -2.54 -20.92 34.99
C GLY A 512 -2.34 -21.31 33.53
N PHE A 513 -3.24 -20.92 32.62
CA PHE A 513 -3.09 -21.11 31.18
C PHE A 513 -2.45 -19.88 30.49
N PHE A 514 -2.16 -18.80 31.23
CA PHE A 514 -1.53 -17.57 30.73
C PHE A 514 -2.21 -16.96 29.50
N ILE A 515 -3.55 -17.02 29.47
CA ILE A 515 -4.37 -16.56 28.35
C ILE A 515 -4.36 -15.03 28.30
N SER A 516 -3.91 -14.48 27.18
CA SER A 516 -4.01 -13.07 26.85
C SER A 516 -5.40 -12.75 26.27
N LYS A 517 -5.94 -11.58 26.65
CA LYS A 517 -7.28 -11.11 26.24
C LYS A 517 -8.39 -12.15 26.43
N LEU A 518 -8.35 -12.87 27.55
CA LEU A 518 -9.42 -13.79 27.93
C LEU A 518 -10.73 -13.01 28.07
N ASP A 519 -11.71 -13.32 27.23
CA ASP A 519 -13.09 -12.95 27.45
C ASP A 519 -13.92 -14.16 27.86
N VAL A 520 -14.82 -13.93 28.81
CA VAL A 520 -15.65 -14.94 29.45
C VAL A 520 -17.04 -14.37 29.51
N ASN A 521 -17.94 -14.95 28.72
CA ASN A 521 -19.33 -14.53 28.63
C ASN A 521 -20.24 -15.67 29.07
N PRO A 522 -20.59 -15.76 30.36
CA PRO A 522 -21.64 -16.65 30.85
C PRO A 522 -23.00 -16.06 30.51
N SER A 523 -23.91 -16.89 30.00
CA SER A 523 -25.29 -16.53 29.70
C SER A 523 -26.23 -17.68 30.09
N ILE A 524 -27.41 -17.35 30.62
CA ILE A 524 -28.47 -18.34 30.81
C ILE A 524 -29.11 -18.57 29.43
N ASN A 525 -29.22 -19.83 29.00
CA ASN A 525 -30.12 -20.17 27.89
C ASN A 525 -31.55 -19.99 28.38
N GLU A 526 -32.46 -19.48 27.54
CA GLU A 526 -33.85 -19.19 27.91
C GLU A 526 -34.49 -20.36 28.67
N THR A 527 -34.63 -20.18 29.99
CA THR A 527 -35.10 -21.22 30.88
C THR A 527 -36.57 -20.98 31.14
N GLY A 528 -37.39 -22.00 30.91
CA GLY A 528 -38.85 -21.97 31.15
C GLY A 528 -39.26 -21.26 32.45
N PRO A 529 -38.56 -21.40 33.60
CA PRO A 529 -38.78 -20.58 34.78
C PRO A 529 -38.83 -19.06 34.58
N VAL A 530 -37.88 -18.47 33.86
CA VAL A 530 -37.79 -17.01 33.71
C VAL A 530 -38.91 -16.51 32.79
N GLU A 531 -39.16 -17.22 31.69
CA GLU A 531 -40.26 -16.93 30.77
C GLU A 531 -41.61 -17.07 31.47
N LYS A 532 -41.87 -18.21 32.13
CA LYS A 532 -43.12 -18.49 32.85
C LYS A 532 -43.41 -17.45 33.92
N VAL A 533 -42.41 -17.05 34.71
CA VAL A 533 -42.57 -15.98 35.72
C VAL A 533 -42.81 -14.63 35.05
N THR A 534 -42.15 -14.34 33.94
CA THR A 534 -42.34 -13.10 33.18
C THR A 534 -43.74 -12.99 32.58
N ILE A 535 -44.35 -14.12 32.19
CA ILE A 535 -45.74 -14.16 31.75
C ILE A 535 -46.69 -14.05 32.95
N LEU A 536 -46.48 -14.82 34.02
CA LEU A 536 -47.30 -14.79 35.24
C LEU A 536 -47.32 -13.41 35.94
N LYS A 537 -46.28 -12.60 35.75
CA LYS A 537 -46.21 -11.19 36.20
C LYS A 537 -47.09 -10.23 35.40
N ARG A 538 -47.70 -10.64 34.28
CA ARG A 538 -48.42 -9.73 33.38
C ARG A 538 -49.81 -9.41 33.90
N GLY A 539 -49.94 -8.22 34.47
CA GLY A 539 -51.23 -7.62 34.83
C GLY A 539 -51.71 -7.96 36.24
N VAL A 540 -52.96 -7.58 36.51
CA VAL A 540 -53.59 -7.72 37.83
C VAL A 540 -54.82 -8.61 37.66
N ASN A 541 -54.79 -9.76 38.31
CA ASN A 541 -55.89 -10.73 38.31
C ASN A 541 -56.99 -10.27 39.27
N LYS A 542 -58.23 -10.67 38.96
CA LYS A 542 -59.42 -10.28 39.73
C LYS A 542 -60.18 -11.52 40.15
N LEU A 543 -60.53 -11.55 41.43
CA LEU A 543 -61.28 -12.62 42.07
C LEU A 543 -62.42 -12.00 42.88
N GLU A 544 -63.63 -12.51 42.68
CA GLU A 544 -64.83 -12.13 43.44
C GLU A 544 -65.25 -13.30 44.33
N MET A 545 -65.63 -13.02 45.57
CA MET A 545 -66.06 -14.07 46.50
C MET A 545 -67.14 -13.62 47.47
N GLU A 546 -68.18 -14.44 47.60
CA GLU A 546 -69.27 -14.22 48.56
C GLU A 546 -68.97 -14.91 49.89
N ILE A 547 -69.21 -14.19 51.01
CA ILE A 547 -68.92 -14.64 52.38
C ILE A 547 -70.14 -14.42 53.28
N LYS A 548 -70.51 -15.44 54.06
CA LYS A 548 -71.50 -15.33 55.14
C LYS A 548 -70.78 -15.16 56.50
N PRO A 549 -70.99 -14.06 57.25
CA PRO A 549 -70.39 -13.87 58.57
C PRO A 549 -70.89 -14.90 59.59
N TRP A 550 -70.01 -15.40 60.48
CA TRP A 550 -70.39 -16.41 61.48
C TRP A 550 -71.35 -15.88 62.56
N ASN A 551 -71.24 -14.60 62.89
CA ASN A 551 -71.95 -13.97 64.03
C ASN A 551 -73.32 -13.37 63.67
N GLY A 552 -73.89 -13.70 62.51
CA GLY A 552 -75.27 -13.36 62.19
C GLY A 552 -76.20 -14.56 62.34
N ASN A 553 -77.50 -14.30 62.52
CA ASN A 553 -78.54 -15.33 62.52
C ASN A 553 -78.57 -16.12 61.18
N GLU A 554 -79.45 -17.11 61.04
CA GLU A 554 -79.57 -17.82 59.76
C GLU A 554 -79.89 -16.88 58.57
N ASP A 555 -80.52 -15.74 58.84
CA ASP A 555 -80.81 -14.63 57.90
C ASP A 555 -79.64 -13.63 57.72
N ALA A 556 -78.41 -13.96 58.14
CA ALA A 556 -77.26 -13.06 57.99
C ALA A 556 -77.00 -12.71 56.52
N GLU A 557 -76.98 -11.41 56.23
CA GLU A 557 -76.69 -10.90 54.90
C GLU A 557 -75.28 -11.32 54.45
N ARG A 558 -75.17 -11.74 53.20
CA ARG A 558 -73.91 -12.15 52.58
C ARG A 558 -73.16 -10.92 52.06
N VAL A 559 -71.83 -10.98 52.09
CA VAL A 559 -70.96 -9.88 51.69
C VAL A 559 -70.06 -10.36 50.55
N ASN A 560 -70.11 -9.65 49.42
CA ASN A 560 -69.21 -9.87 48.28
C ASN A 560 -67.91 -9.11 48.51
N PHE A 561 -66.78 -9.83 48.44
CA PHE A 561 -65.44 -9.26 48.47
C PHE A 561 -64.79 -9.35 47.09
N HIS A 562 -64.09 -8.28 46.73
CA HIS A 562 -63.38 -8.10 45.48
C HIS A 562 -61.88 -8.02 45.77
N ILE A 563 -61.13 -8.95 45.18
CA ILE A 563 -59.71 -9.14 45.42
C ILE A 563 -58.97 -8.93 44.10
N HIS A 564 -58.07 -7.96 44.07
CA HIS A 564 -57.16 -7.76 42.95
C HIS A 564 -55.75 -8.16 43.39
N TYR A 565 -55.09 -9.07 42.67
CA TYR A 565 -53.76 -9.56 43.02
C TYR A 565 -52.82 -9.62 41.82
N GLN A 566 -51.51 -9.55 42.09
CA GLN A 566 -50.46 -9.74 41.10
C GLN A 566 -49.37 -10.66 41.64
N ILE A 567 -48.67 -11.35 40.75
CA ILE A 567 -47.53 -12.21 41.10
C ILE A 567 -46.26 -11.34 41.09
N GLU A 568 -45.54 -11.27 42.21
CA GLU A 568 -44.28 -10.52 42.33
C GLU A 568 -43.06 -11.33 41.87
N GLY A 569 -43.18 -12.67 41.84
CA GLY A 569 -42.12 -13.60 41.44
C GLY A 569 -42.20 -14.93 42.18
N VAL A 570 -41.11 -15.68 42.17
CA VAL A 570 -41.01 -16.98 42.88
C VAL A 570 -40.48 -16.77 44.29
N ASN A 571 -41.11 -17.39 45.27
CA ASN A 571 -40.66 -17.36 46.66
C ASN A 571 -39.29 -18.05 46.79
N PRO A 572 -38.28 -17.41 47.41
CA PRO A 572 -36.94 -17.98 47.54
C PRO A 572 -36.87 -19.37 48.20
N ASN A 573 -37.84 -19.71 49.06
CA ASN A 573 -37.85 -20.94 49.85
C ASN A 573 -38.67 -22.09 49.23
N TYR A 574 -39.48 -21.82 48.19
CA TYR A 574 -40.44 -22.77 47.62
C TYR A 574 -40.24 -22.97 46.11
N TRP A 575 -39.00 -22.85 45.64
CA TRP A 575 -38.63 -23.08 44.24
C TRP A 575 -38.91 -24.51 43.74
N ASP A 576 -38.87 -25.50 44.63
CA ASP A 576 -39.29 -26.88 44.35
C ASP A 576 -40.79 -26.99 44.02
N LYS A 577 -41.63 -26.14 44.65
CA LYS A 577 -43.06 -26.03 44.36
C LYS A 577 -43.31 -25.34 43.03
N PHE A 578 -42.62 -24.23 42.77
CA PHE A 578 -42.77 -23.56 41.47
C PHE A 578 -42.32 -24.47 40.32
N GLN A 579 -41.28 -25.30 40.52
CA GLN A 579 -40.84 -26.27 39.51
C GLN A 579 -41.93 -27.24 39.03
N THR A 580 -42.86 -27.68 39.90
CA THR A 580 -43.93 -28.60 39.48
C THR A 580 -44.93 -27.96 38.51
N TYR A 581 -45.03 -26.62 38.52
CA TYR A 581 -45.93 -25.85 37.65
C TYR A 581 -45.26 -25.32 36.36
N LEU A 582 -43.98 -25.61 36.13
CA LEU A 582 -43.29 -25.17 34.89
C LEU A 582 -43.90 -25.77 33.62
N SER A 583 -44.45 -26.99 33.72
CA SER A 583 -45.13 -27.68 32.63
C SER A 583 -46.65 -27.49 32.62
N SER A 584 -47.23 -26.84 33.64
CA SER A 584 -48.66 -26.56 33.73
C SER A 584 -49.07 -25.41 32.80
N GLU A 585 -50.33 -25.40 32.36
CA GLU A 585 -50.89 -24.23 31.70
C GLU A 585 -51.03 -23.06 32.69
N GLU A 586 -51.05 -21.83 32.20
CA GLU A 586 -51.15 -20.64 33.08
C GLU A 586 -52.48 -20.61 33.84
N ALA A 587 -53.56 -21.07 33.20
CA ALA A 587 -54.88 -21.18 33.82
C ALA A 587 -54.87 -22.07 35.07
N GLU A 588 -54.20 -23.23 35.04
CA GLU A 588 -54.09 -24.15 36.20
C GLU A 588 -53.38 -23.48 37.39
N ILE A 589 -52.38 -22.62 37.11
CA ILE A 589 -51.62 -21.91 38.14
C ILE A 589 -52.50 -20.83 38.78
N TYR A 590 -53.24 -20.06 37.98
CA TYR A 590 -54.17 -19.06 38.49
C TYR A 590 -55.36 -19.71 39.23
N GLU A 591 -55.90 -20.83 38.74
CA GLU A 591 -56.94 -21.60 39.43
C GLU A 591 -56.45 -22.11 40.80
N SER A 592 -55.24 -22.66 40.88
CA SER A 592 -54.63 -23.08 42.16
C SER A 592 -54.43 -21.92 43.15
N ILE A 593 -54.07 -20.73 42.65
CA ILE A 593 -53.99 -19.49 43.45
C ILE A 593 -55.39 -19.07 43.92
N ASP A 594 -56.37 -19.05 43.03
CA ASP A 594 -57.75 -18.63 43.31
C ASP A 594 -58.46 -19.58 44.28
N GLU A 595 -58.35 -20.89 44.11
CA GLU A 595 -58.84 -21.89 45.06
C GLU A 595 -58.23 -21.69 46.45
N THR A 596 -56.92 -21.43 46.52
CA THR A 596 -56.20 -21.18 47.78
C THR A 596 -56.66 -19.86 48.42
N LEU A 597 -56.83 -18.79 47.64
CA LEU A 597 -57.38 -17.51 48.07
C LEU A 597 -58.80 -17.70 48.63
N ILE A 598 -59.73 -18.23 47.82
CA ILE A 598 -61.13 -18.45 48.18
C ILE A 598 -61.24 -19.30 49.45
N GLY A 599 -60.52 -20.42 49.52
CA GLY A 599 -60.58 -21.36 50.65
C GLY A 599 -60.10 -20.75 51.96
N ASP A 600 -58.97 -20.03 51.95
CA ASP A 600 -58.46 -19.40 53.17
C ASP A 600 -59.28 -18.16 53.56
N PHE A 601 -59.70 -17.33 52.61
CA PHE A 601 -60.57 -16.20 52.92
C PHE A 601 -61.94 -16.64 53.44
N LYS A 602 -62.55 -17.71 52.89
CA LYS A 602 -63.82 -18.28 53.39
C LYS A 602 -63.68 -18.92 54.78
N SER A 603 -62.50 -19.44 55.14
CA SER A 603 -62.30 -19.98 56.50
C SER A 603 -61.95 -18.90 57.53
N LYS A 604 -61.24 -17.84 57.14
CA LYS A 604 -60.74 -16.80 58.06
C LYS A 604 -61.69 -15.62 58.23
N LEU A 605 -62.26 -15.05 57.15
CA LEU A 605 -63.08 -13.83 57.24
C LEU A 605 -64.35 -14.00 58.08
N PRO A 606 -65.13 -15.11 58.01
CA PRO A 606 -66.30 -15.29 58.87
C PRO A 606 -66.00 -15.25 60.38
N THR A 607 -64.76 -15.55 60.79
CA THR A 607 -64.34 -15.53 62.19
C THR A 607 -64.05 -14.13 62.74
N LEU A 608 -63.96 -13.12 61.88
CA LEU A 608 -63.78 -11.75 62.31
C LEU A 608 -65.10 -11.15 62.82
N PRO A 609 -65.06 -10.26 63.83
CA PRO A 609 -66.23 -9.49 64.22
C PRO A 609 -66.74 -8.65 63.04
N MET A 610 -68.08 -8.51 62.96
CA MET A 610 -68.78 -7.81 61.86
C MET A 610 -68.26 -6.37 61.61
N GLU A 611 -67.72 -5.70 62.64
CA GLU A 611 -67.14 -4.36 62.52
C GLU A 611 -65.91 -4.31 61.61
N TYR A 612 -65.06 -5.36 61.64
CA TYR A 612 -63.88 -5.48 60.76
C TYR A 612 -64.25 -5.84 59.33
N LEU A 613 -65.32 -6.62 59.15
CA LEU A 613 -65.88 -6.94 57.83
C LEU A 613 -66.52 -5.73 57.16
N ARG A 614 -66.83 -4.66 57.91
CA ARG A 614 -67.53 -3.47 57.40
C ARG A 614 -66.62 -2.31 56.96
N PHE A 615 -65.31 -2.35 57.24
CA PHE A 615 -64.33 -1.31 56.88
C PHE A 615 -64.72 0.12 57.28
N ARG A 616 -65.14 0.33 58.53
CA ARG A 616 -65.58 1.66 58.99
C ARG A 616 -64.44 2.70 59.10
N ASP A 617 -63.19 2.25 59.17
CA ASP A 617 -62.01 3.12 59.18
C ASP A 617 -60.75 2.40 58.63
N PHE A 618 -59.67 3.16 58.42
CA PHE A 618 -58.39 2.66 57.91
C PHE A 618 -57.69 1.66 58.86
N ASN A 619 -57.93 1.73 60.17
CA ASN A 619 -57.32 0.81 61.14
C ASN A 619 -57.95 -0.58 61.03
N THR A 620 -59.27 -0.67 60.82
CA THR A 620 -59.95 -1.96 60.58
C THR A 620 -59.41 -2.65 59.33
N LEU A 621 -59.16 -1.93 58.23
CA LEU A 621 -58.52 -2.47 57.03
C LEU A 621 -57.08 -2.95 57.30
N LYS A 622 -56.30 -2.20 58.09
CA LYS A 622 -54.93 -2.60 58.49
C LYS A 622 -54.92 -3.88 59.33
N GLU A 623 -55.92 -4.08 60.20
CA GLU A 623 -56.08 -5.31 60.97
C GLU A 623 -56.54 -6.51 60.11
N VAL A 624 -57.44 -6.30 59.14
CA VAL A 624 -57.81 -7.34 58.18
C VAL A 624 -56.60 -7.76 57.34
N LYS A 625 -55.71 -6.81 56.97
CA LYS A 625 -54.47 -7.11 56.27
C LYS A 625 -53.56 -8.04 57.08
N SER A 626 -53.24 -7.68 58.33
CA SER A 626 -52.31 -8.48 59.13
C SER A 626 -52.89 -9.81 59.65
N LYS A 627 -54.19 -9.87 59.92
CA LYS A 627 -54.86 -11.08 60.44
C LYS A 627 -55.27 -12.07 59.35
N VAL A 628 -55.49 -11.61 58.12
CA VAL A 628 -56.04 -12.45 57.04
C VAL A 628 -55.18 -12.42 55.78
N ILE A 629 -54.90 -11.25 55.20
CA ILE A 629 -54.18 -11.15 53.93
C ILE A 629 -52.76 -11.72 54.04
N ASP A 630 -51.96 -11.26 55.00
CA ASP A 630 -50.56 -11.68 55.10
C ASP A 630 -50.42 -13.20 55.39
N PRO A 631 -51.26 -13.84 56.24
CA PRO A 631 -51.29 -15.30 56.36
C PRO A 631 -51.79 -16.06 55.13
N VAL A 632 -52.63 -15.46 54.28
CA VAL A 632 -53.10 -16.09 53.02
C VAL A 632 -51.96 -16.10 52.00
N THR A 633 -51.26 -14.98 51.80
CA THR A 633 -50.17 -14.88 50.80
C THR A 633 -49.00 -15.80 51.14
N VAL A 634 -48.68 -15.97 52.43
CA VAL A 634 -47.69 -16.97 52.90
C VAL A 634 -48.11 -18.41 52.56
N LYS A 635 -49.40 -18.73 52.61
CA LYS A 635 -49.89 -20.07 52.24
C LYS A 635 -49.88 -20.28 50.73
N ILE A 636 -50.23 -19.27 49.93
CA ILE A 636 -50.12 -19.35 48.46
C ILE A 636 -48.67 -19.67 48.08
N ALA A 637 -47.70 -18.97 48.67
CA ALA A 637 -46.29 -19.22 48.44
C ALA A 637 -45.86 -20.65 48.78
N SER A 638 -46.42 -21.29 49.81
CA SER A 638 -46.06 -22.68 50.17
C SER A 638 -46.78 -23.76 49.35
N VAL A 639 -47.89 -23.41 48.67
CA VAL A 639 -48.64 -24.29 47.75
C VAL A 639 -48.11 -24.20 46.32
N THR A 640 -47.93 -22.98 45.80
CA THR A 640 -47.60 -22.72 44.38
C THR A 640 -46.13 -22.37 44.14
N GLY A 641 -45.40 -22.02 45.19
CA GLY A 641 -44.05 -21.45 45.08
C GLY A 641 -44.01 -19.96 44.72
N LEU A 642 -45.16 -19.30 44.51
CA LEU A 642 -45.23 -17.93 44.01
C LEU A 642 -45.51 -16.90 45.12
N ASN A 643 -44.81 -15.77 45.06
CA ASN A 643 -45.14 -14.59 45.86
C ASN A 643 -46.30 -13.85 45.20
N VAL A 644 -47.43 -13.77 45.89
CA VAL A 644 -48.62 -13.04 45.46
C VAL A 644 -48.82 -11.82 46.34
N GLN A 645 -48.95 -10.65 45.71
CA GLN A 645 -49.31 -9.39 46.36
C GLN A 645 -50.77 -9.07 46.08
N ILE A 646 -51.56 -8.82 47.13
CA ILE A 646 -52.91 -8.26 46.99
C ILE A 646 -52.79 -6.75 46.81
N VAL A 647 -53.13 -6.28 45.61
CA VAL A 647 -53.04 -4.88 45.17
C VAL A 647 -54.25 -4.08 45.65
N ASN A 648 -55.45 -4.68 45.61
CA ASN A 648 -56.67 -4.08 46.13
C ASN A 648 -57.54 -5.14 46.81
N PHE A 649 -58.22 -4.74 47.88
CA PHE A 649 -59.12 -5.57 48.65
C PHE A 649 -60.28 -4.72 49.16
N TYR A 650 -61.47 -4.93 48.61
CA TYR A 650 -62.68 -4.16 48.92
C TYR A 650 -63.91 -5.08 48.94
N ARG A 651 -65.08 -4.53 49.22
CA ARG A 651 -66.36 -5.24 49.25
C ARG A 651 -67.47 -4.38 48.68
N ASP A 652 -68.59 -5.01 48.34
CA ASP A 652 -69.85 -4.32 48.09
C ASP A 652 -70.49 -3.83 49.40
N THR A 653 -71.33 -2.80 49.29
CA THR A 653 -72.27 -2.39 50.35
C THR A 653 -73.29 -3.48 50.62
N THR A 654 -73.73 -3.61 51.87
CA THR A 654 -74.84 -4.53 52.19
C THR A 654 -76.17 -3.76 52.13
N GLN A 655 -77.27 -4.42 51.76
CA GLN A 655 -78.62 -3.87 51.69
C GLN A 655 -79.03 -3.21 53.01
N TRP A 656 -78.63 -3.77 54.16
CA TRP A 656 -78.83 -3.11 55.45
C TRP A 656 -78.10 -1.77 55.54
N GLU A 657 -76.89 -1.66 55.01
CA GLU A 657 -76.14 -0.41 54.99
C GLU A 657 -76.77 0.60 54.01
N GLU A 658 -77.21 0.16 52.83
CA GLU A 658 -77.91 0.99 51.84
C GLU A 658 -79.22 1.57 52.38
N LEU A 659 -80.02 0.76 53.09
CA LEU A 659 -81.26 1.20 53.74
C LEU A 659 -80.99 2.25 54.83
N ASN A 660 -79.95 2.07 55.66
CA ASN A 660 -79.58 3.06 56.68
C ASN A 660 -79.00 4.35 56.08
N ILE A 661 -78.33 4.27 54.93
CA ILE A 661 -77.87 5.46 54.18
C ILE A 661 -79.10 6.26 53.70
N ALA A 662 -80.12 5.59 53.13
CA ALA A 662 -81.36 6.24 52.71
C ALA A 662 -82.12 6.90 53.88
N ASP A 663 -82.25 6.22 55.02
CA ASP A 663 -82.89 6.78 56.23
C ASP A 663 -82.11 7.98 56.81
N THR A 664 -80.78 7.94 56.78
CA THR A 664 -79.95 9.07 57.28
C THR A 664 -79.94 10.28 56.34
N GLU A 665 -80.05 10.10 55.02
CA GLU A 665 -80.28 11.22 54.09
C GLU A 665 -81.65 11.88 54.31
N HIS A 666 -82.69 11.09 54.58
CA HIS A 666 -84.03 11.61 54.88
C HIS A 666 -84.09 12.35 56.23
N LEU A 667 -83.33 11.90 57.24
CA LEU A 667 -83.17 12.62 58.50
C LEU A 667 -82.37 13.92 58.34
N GLY A 668 -81.28 13.88 57.55
CA GLY A 668 -80.39 15.01 57.30
C GLY A 668 -81.09 16.18 56.60
N SER A 669 -81.91 15.90 55.58
CA SER A 669 -82.72 16.90 54.89
C SER A 669 -83.74 17.59 55.82
N THR A 670 -84.37 16.84 56.73
CA THR A 670 -85.36 17.36 57.68
C THR A 670 -84.73 18.29 58.73
N LEU A 671 -83.55 17.92 59.25
CA LEU A 671 -82.76 18.76 60.16
C LEU A 671 -82.23 20.05 59.49
N GLN A 672 -81.80 19.98 58.23
CA GLN A 672 -81.37 21.17 57.48
C GLN A 672 -82.52 22.17 57.22
N GLN A 673 -83.74 21.68 57.02
CA GLN A 673 -84.93 22.52 56.88
C GLN A 673 -85.22 23.28 58.19
N SER A 674 -85.32 22.56 59.31
CA SER A 674 -85.61 23.12 60.64
C SER A 674 -84.58 24.16 61.09
N ASN A 675 -83.29 23.90 60.88
CA ASN A 675 -82.22 24.85 61.20
C ASN A 675 -82.29 26.14 60.36
N ARG A 676 -82.72 26.07 59.10
CA ARG A 676 -82.91 27.27 58.25
C ARG A 676 -84.04 28.16 58.75
N ASP A 677 -85.16 27.56 59.16
CA ASP A 677 -86.32 28.32 59.63
C ASP A 677 -86.04 29.00 60.98
N ALA A 678 -85.34 28.31 61.90
CA ALA A 678 -84.90 28.89 63.17
C ALA A 678 -83.92 30.08 62.97
N LEU A 679 -82.96 29.96 62.05
CA LEU A 679 -82.04 31.05 61.70
C LEU A 679 -82.76 32.26 61.08
N ALA A 680 -83.74 32.03 60.20
CA ALA A 680 -84.53 33.09 59.58
C ALA A 680 -85.35 33.89 60.60
N ILE A 681 -85.90 33.24 61.63
CA ILE A 681 -86.63 33.89 62.73
C ILE A 681 -85.68 34.77 63.56
N SER A 682 -84.50 34.25 63.93
CA SER A 682 -83.48 34.99 64.69
C SER A 682 -82.99 36.25 63.95
N HIS A 683 -82.66 36.10 62.66
CA HIS A 683 -82.21 37.20 61.79
C HIS A 683 -83.25 38.33 61.70
N ASN A 684 -84.53 37.98 61.54
CA ASN A 684 -85.62 38.97 61.46
C ASN A 684 -85.88 39.68 62.80
N ALA A 685 -85.58 39.06 63.95
CA ALA A 685 -85.66 39.72 65.24
C ALA A 685 -84.58 40.80 65.41
N ARG A 686 -83.31 40.46 65.11
CA ARG A 686 -82.19 41.42 65.18
C ARG A 686 -82.34 42.59 64.22
N LEU A 687 -82.86 42.37 63.00
CA LEU A 687 -83.18 43.48 62.09
C LEU A 687 -84.24 44.44 62.64
N LYS A 688 -85.24 43.96 63.39
CA LYS A 688 -86.22 44.85 64.04
C LYS A 688 -85.58 45.67 65.16
N GLU A 689 -84.72 45.06 65.96
CA GLU A 689 -83.98 45.72 67.04
C GLU A 689 -83.06 46.82 66.50
N LEU A 690 -82.29 46.52 65.46
CA LEU A 690 -81.40 47.47 64.78
C LEU A 690 -82.16 48.67 64.18
N ASN A 691 -83.35 48.45 63.63
CA ASN A 691 -84.23 49.53 63.15
C ASN A 691 -84.73 50.45 64.29
N VAL A 692 -85.03 49.88 65.47
CA VAL A 692 -85.42 50.67 66.66
C VAL A 692 -84.25 51.52 67.17
N LEU A 693 -83.04 50.96 67.23
CA LEU A 693 -81.84 51.70 67.64
C LEU A 693 -81.48 52.81 66.64
N ASN A 694 -81.53 52.54 65.33
CA ASN A 694 -81.31 53.56 64.31
C ASN A 694 -82.32 54.71 64.39
N LYS A 695 -83.60 54.42 64.65
CA LYS A 695 -84.60 55.47 64.87
C LYS A 695 -84.24 56.32 66.09
N ARG A 696 -83.95 55.68 67.23
CA ARG A 696 -83.58 56.39 68.47
C ARG A 696 -82.31 57.23 68.32
N LYS A 697 -81.36 56.79 67.49
CA LYS A 697 -80.18 57.58 67.10
C LYS A 697 -80.56 58.83 66.31
N ILE A 698 -81.47 58.71 65.33
CA ILE A 698 -81.95 59.86 64.54
C ILE A 698 -82.66 60.87 65.46
N ASP A 699 -83.54 60.38 66.33
CA ASP A 699 -84.26 61.23 67.30
C ASP A 699 -83.25 62.01 68.18
N LEU A 700 -82.25 61.33 68.77
CA LEU A 700 -81.20 61.98 69.59
C LEU A 700 -80.28 62.93 68.82
N ILE A 701 -80.05 62.72 67.52
CA ILE A 701 -79.28 63.65 66.68
C ILE A 701 -80.09 64.92 66.38
N GLN A 702 -81.42 64.82 66.28
CA GLN A 702 -82.29 65.98 66.06
C GLN A 702 -82.44 66.87 67.31
N ASP A 703 -82.37 66.27 68.51
CA ASP A 703 -82.46 66.99 69.78
C ASP A 703 -81.11 67.54 70.31
N ASN A 704 -79.98 67.35 69.60
CA ASN A 704 -78.63 67.69 70.06
C ASN A 704 -78.13 69.06 69.59
N GLU A 705 -78.86 70.15 69.89
CA GLU A 705 -78.45 71.52 69.49
C GLU A 705 -77.22 72.06 70.27
N ASP A 706 -76.95 71.57 71.48
CA ASP A 706 -75.86 72.04 72.37
C ASP A 706 -74.73 71.00 72.63
N GLY A 707 -74.81 69.79 72.05
CA GLY A 707 -73.75 68.76 72.13
C GLY A 707 -73.80 67.80 73.34
N ASP A 708 -74.72 68.01 74.29
CA ASP A 708 -74.84 67.19 75.51
C ASP A 708 -75.24 65.71 75.27
N ASN A 709 -75.72 65.33 74.09
CA ASN A 709 -76.15 63.95 73.79
C ASN A 709 -75.07 63.05 73.16
N ASP A 710 -73.83 63.54 72.99
CA ASP A 710 -72.78 62.81 72.25
C ASP A 710 -72.43 61.43 72.86
N ASP A 711 -72.37 61.31 74.20
CA ASP A 711 -72.15 60.03 74.88
C ASP A 711 -73.30 59.03 74.64
N ALA A 712 -74.56 59.49 74.64
CA ALA A 712 -75.72 58.65 74.37
C ALA A 712 -75.77 58.18 72.91
N ILE A 713 -75.33 59.04 71.97
CA ILE A 713 -75.18 58.69 70.56
C ILE A 713 -74.03 57.68 70.37
N ALA A 714 -72.91 57.82 71.10
CA ALA A 714 -71.80 56.87 71.08
C ALA A 714 -72.23 55.47 71.57
N ASP A 715 -72.97 55.38 72.68
CA ASP A 715 -73.46 54.12 73.23
C ASP A 715 -74.47 53.41 72.30
N ILE A 716 -75.33 54.17 71.62
CA ILE A 716 -76.24 53.62 70.60
C ILE A 716 -75.48 53.19 69.35
N ASN A 717 -74.48 53.95 68.90
CA ASN A 717 -73.60 53.53 67.80
C ASN A 717 -72.90 52.21 68.10
N LYS A 718 -72.38 52.05 69.32
CA LYS A 718 -71.74 50.80 69.76
C LYS A 718 -72.70 49.62 69.67
N LYS A 719 -73.93 49.75 70.19
CA LYS A 719 -74.96 48.70 70.08
C LYS A 719 -75.41 48.42 68.65
N ILE A 720 -75.47 49.43 67.78
CA ILE A 720 -75.76 49.22 66.35
C ILE A 720 -74.64 48.41 65.71
N ILE A 721 -73.36 48.70 66.01
CA ILE A 721 -72.21 47.94 65.51
C ILE A 721 -72.26 46.49 66.01
N GLU A 722 -72.41 46.27 67.32
CA GLU A 722 -72.53 44.94 67.93
C GLU A 722 -73.63 44.10 67.25
N ILE A 723 -74.84 44.66 67.06
CA ILE A 723 -75.93 43.94 66.38
C ILE A 723 -75.67 43.76 64.87
N THR A 724 -74.96 44.69 64.22
CA THR A 724 -74.62 44.57 62.79
C THR A 724 -73.59 43.46 62.55
N GLU A 725 -72.60 43.32 63.44
CA GLU A 725 -71.59 42.25 63.40
C GLU A 725 -72.20 40.87 63.73
N GLU A 726 -73.20 40.84 64.61
CA GLU A 726 -73.96 39.61 64.95
C GLU A 726 -75.00 39.19 63.89
N ILE A 727 -75.27 40.00 62.86
CA ILE A 727 -76.10 39.60 61.71
C ILE A 727 -75.20 38.90 60.68
N PRO A 728 -75.26 37.56 60.53
CA PRO A 728 -74.44 36.86 59.56
C PRO A 728 -74.80 37.31 58.13
N ASN A 729 -73.77 37.57 57.31
CA ASN A 729 -73.89 38.00 55.92
C ASN A 729 -74.65 36.98 55.06
N PHE A 730 -75.99 37.08 55.05
CA PHE A 730 -76.88 36.13 54.38
C PHE A 730 -76.94 36.40 52.87
N GLN A 731 -75.87 36.05 52.15
CA GLN A 731 -75.86 36.06 50.69
C GLN A 731 -76.87 35.04 50.14
N ILE A 732 -78.04 35.53 49.72
CA ILE A 732 -79.07 34.72 49.03
C ILE A 732 -78.59 34.36 47.61
N SER A 733 -77.68 33.39 47.54
CA SER A 733 -77.16 32.82 46.30
C SER A 733 -78.10 31.75 45.75
N LYS A 734 -79.31 32.14 45.31
CA LYS A 734 -80.10 31.55 44.20
C LYS A 734 -81.48 32.19 44.07
N GLY A 735 -81.59 33.18 43.17
CA GLY A 735 -82.84 33.88 42.84
C GLY A 735 -83.02 34.23 41.36
N LYS A 736 -82.34 33.52 40.45
CA LYS A 736 -82.46 33.75 38.98
C LYS A 736 -82.78 32.45 38.22
N ARG A 737 -84.02 31.97 38.37
CA ARG A 737 -84.64 31.04 37.39
C ARG A 737 -86.17 31.05 37.36
N HIS A 738 -86.81 32.21 37.45
CA HIS A 738 -88.10 32.46 36.77
C HIS A 738 -88.35 33.96 36.59
N LEU A 739 -88.06 34.48 35.39
CA LEU A 739 -88.84 35.50 34.67
C LEU A 739 -88.13 35.88 33.36
N LYS A 740 -88.19 34.95 32.39
CA LYS A 740 -88.04 35.30 30.97
C LYS A 740 -89.43 35.66 30.43
N LYS A 741 -89.86 36.91 30.63
CA LYS A 741 -90.92 37.57 29.81
C LYS A 741 -90.70 39.09 29.86
N LEU A 742 -90.28 39.66 28.71
CA LEU A 742 -90.29 41.09 28.36
C LEU A 742 -89.34 41.99 29.19
N LYS A 743 -88.37 42.75 28.65
CA LYS A 743 -87.99 43.09 27.26
C LYS A 743 -86.44 43.16 27.11
N SER A 744 -85.99 43.18 25.85
CA SER A 744 -84.62 43.49 25.36
C SER A 744 -84.29 45.01 25.46
N PRO A 745 -83.12 45.56 25.05
CA PRO A 745 -82.03 44.94 24.25
C PRO A 745 -80.55 45.34 24.58
N GLU A 746 -79.64 44.86 23.72
CA GLU A 746 -78.31 45.40 23.31
C GLU A 746 -77.00 45.13 24.11
N LYS A 747 -76.02 44.60 23.35
CA LYS A 747 -74.55 44.86 23.36
C LYS A 747 -73.77 44.42 24.63
N LYS A 748 -72.49 44.03 24.59
CA LYS A 748 -71.51 43.82 23.50
C LYS A 748 -70.44 42.79 23.96
N ASP A 749 -69.59 42.39 23.03
CA ASP A 749 -68.40 41.53 23.12
C ASP A 749 -67.57 41.61 24.42
N PHE A 750 -66.94 40.50 24.85
CA PHE A 750 -65.49 40.30 24.68
C PHE A 750 -65.01 38.86 24.99
N SER A 751 -63.87 38.50 24.39
CA SER A 751 -63.21 37.17 24.38
C SER A 751 -62.07 37.03 25.40
N LEU A 752 -61.71 35.79 25.79
CA LEU A 752 -60.35 35.24 26.02
C LEU A 752 -60.44 33.90 26.80
N GLY A 753 -59.65 32.84 26.56
CA GLY A 753 -58.72 32.55 25.46
C GLY A 753 -57.40 31.85 25.89
N TYR A 754 -57.27 30.55 25.61
CA TYR A 754 -56.01 29.73 25.64
C TYR A 754 -55.31 29.59 27.02
N PHE A 755 -54.40 28.63 27.29
CA PHE A 755 -53.69 27.61 26.49
C PHE A 755 -53.92 26.18 27.07
N LYS A 756 -53.60 25.01 26.49
CA LYS A 756 -53.15 24.46 25.18
C LYS A 756 -52.11 23.37 25.48
N GLU A 757 -52.41 22.12 25.12
CA GLU A 757 -51.51 20.96 25.19
C GLU A 757 -50.56 20.90 23.96
N LEU A 758 -49.79 19.79 23.87
CA LEU A 758 -49.17 19.11 22.70
C LEU A 758 -47.62 19.06 22.70
N PRO A 759 -46.99 18.07 22.01
CA PRO A 759 -47.49 16.76 21.57
C PRO A 759 -46.53 15.56 21.78
N GLU A 760 -47.04 14.36 21.52
CA GLU A 760 -46.27 13.15 21.16
C GLU A 760 -45.57 13.31 19.80
N ASN A 761 -44.61 12.43 19.47
CA ASN A 761 -43.97 12.37 18.16
C ASN A 761 -43.89 10.92 17.65
N LYS A 762 -44.29 10.70 16.40
CA LYS A 762 -44.20 9.41 15.66
C LYS A 762 -43.51 9.64 14.32
N ASN A 763 -42.64 8.71 13.94
CA ASN A 763 -42.01 8.46 12.63
C ASN A 763 -41.25 7.11 12.75
N THR A 764 -41.08 6.17 11.80
CA THR A 764 -41.37 6.05 10.35
C THR A 764 -40.71 7.09 9.43
N GLU A 765 -40.06 6.74 8.32
CA GLU A 765 -39.98 5.47 7.58
C GLU A 765 -38.61 5.37 6.85
N GLU A 766 -38.28 4.19 6.33
CA GLU A 766 -37.36 3.89 5.20
C GLU A 766 -35.90 4.42 5.17
N GLU A 767 -34.92 3.52 5.40
CA GLU A 767 -34.06 2.95 4.32
C GLU A 767 -33.50 1.58 4.74
#